data_AF-A0A933C7K5-F1
#
_entry.id   AF-A0A933C7K5-F1
#
_cell.length_a   1.000
_cell.length_b   1.000
_cell.length_c   1.000
_cell.angle_alpha   90.00
_cell.angle_beta   90.00
_cell.angle_gamma   90.00
#
_symmetry.space_group_name_H-M   'P 1'
#
loop_
_entity.id
_entity.type
_entity.pdbx_description
1 polymer ?
#
loop_
_entity_poly.entity_id
_entity_poly.type
_entity_poly.pdbx_seq_one_letter_code
_entity_poly.pdbx_strand_id
1 'polypeptide(L)'
;MSTLTSQFKYVKYFWDDAFARDLDPVARLVYRSNLLGSDQRITNTGGGNTSSKIMESDPLTKQSVEILWVKGSGGDLRTSTRENFASLYQEKLLSLQPLYLQSNKRGPKTEAEDAMVGLYAHCTFNLNPRAPSIDTPLHSFIPFKHVDHMHPNAVIAIAAARNAKELTREIYGDGVLWIPWQRPGFDLGLKLQEICRENQNIKGVVLGQHGLINWANDDRECYELTLELIERAAEFIEGKAKGKPAFGGRKVPSLGTAERRKIFVRILPWLRGQVSREKRMIGTIQDDEPTRDFVNSKDASRLAELGTSCPDHFLRTKIKPLYVDWNPQKEDVEALRAKLGSGIEKYRKDYADYYNRCRHSGSPAMRDTNPTVVLVPGVGMITWGKDKSESRVTAEFYTCAIDVMRGAETIDEYIALPQQEAFDIEYWLLEEAKLRRMPPEKELARKVIAIVGAGSGIGKVTAQRLVGDGAHIVCVDLDQKVAEATSEEILKKAGRGIGVGGSGISACGPAIGLAGDVTQRASVRAMLEETTLAYGGLDALVITAGIFVPPDISGNIPDDQWQNTFAINVTGAYVTAQEAATIWREQGLDASVVLTTSVNAVVVKKGSVAYDTSKAAANHLVRELAVELAPLVRVNAVAPATVIEGSSMFPRNRTIASLEKYKIPYSVDESDESLRSKLAEFYAGRTLIRKPITTADQAEAVFLLLSNRLGKTTGQIITVDGGLSEAFLR
;
A
#
# COMPACT_ATOMS: atom_id res chain seq x y z
N MET A 1 -34.86 20.71 21.76
CA MET A 1 -34.31 21.39 20.57
C MET A 1 -32.86 21.72 20.88
N SER A 2 -31.91 20.93 20.38
CA SER A 2 -30.48 21.09 20.67
C SER A 2 -29.85 22.10 19.72
N THR A 3 -29.50 23.26 20.26
CA THR A 3 -28.69 24.31 19.63
C THR A 3 -27.20 24.01 19.82
N LEU A 4 -26.73 22.89 19.27
CA LEU A 4 -25.29 22.59 19.12
C LEU A 4 -25.03 22.23 17.66
N THR A 5 -25.18 23.21 16.78
CA THR A 5 -24.28 23.27 15.61
C THR A 5 -22.92 23.73 16.11
N SER A 6 -22.23 22.88 16.86
CA SER A 6 -20.87 23.14 17.35
C SER A 6 -19.93 23.21 16.14
N GLN A 7 -19.33 24.38 15.91
CA GLN A 7 -18.23 24.50 14.95
C GLN A 7 -17.01 23.78 15.52
N PHE A 8 -16.88 22.49 15.25
CA PHE A 8 -15.62 21.76 15.46
C PHE A 8 -14.56 22.35 14.53
N LYS A 9 -13.40 22.73 15.10
CA LYS A 9 -12.28 23.32 14.38
C LYS A 9 -11.21 22.28 14.05
N TYR A 10 -10.98 21.32 14.94
CA TYR A 10 -9.88 20.35 14.83
C TYR A 10 -10.33 18.95 14.46
N VAL A 11 -11.63 18.65 14.52
CA VAL A 11 -12.25 17.45 13.92
C VAL A 11 -13.40 17.84 12.98
N LYS A 12 -13.83 16.93 12.12
CA LYS A 12 -14.97 17.16 11.20
C LYS A 12 -16.23 16.47 11.71
N TYR A 13 -17.32 17.22 11.71
CA TYR A 13 -18.67 16.69 11.93
C TYR A 13 -19.29 16.29 10.59
N PHE A 14 -19.67 15.02 10.47
CA PHE A 14 -20.21 14.43 9.24
C PHE A 14 -21.57 13.75 9.43
N TRP A 15 -22.12 13.76 10.65
CA TRP A 15 -23.37 13.07 10.92
C TRP A 15 -24.55 13.75 10.24
N ASP A 16 -25.38 12.94 9.60
CA ASP A 16 -26.59 13.34 8.89
C ASP A 16 -27.78 12.58 9.48
N ASP A 17 -28.67 13.32 10.14
CA ASP A 17 -29.87 12.77 10.79
C ASP A 17 -30.89 12.21 9.80
N ALA A 18 -30.96 12.73 8.57
CA ALA A 18 -31.86 12.22 7.55
C ALA A 18 -31.35 10.86 7.07
N PHE A 19 -30.05 10.77 6.74
CA PHE A 19 -29.44 9.53 6.32
C PHE A 19 -29.49 8.45 7.42
N ALA A 20 -29.15 8.81 8.67
CA ALA A 20 -29.11 7.86 9.78
C ALA A 20 -30.48 7.28 10.16
N ARG A 21 -31.57 8.01 9.89
CA ARG A 21 -32.95 7.61 10.26
C ARG A 21 -33.41 6.36 9.52
N ASP A 22 -32.97 6.19 8.28
CA ASP A 22 -33.41 5.10 7.40
C ASP A 22 -32.54 3.83 7.54
N LEU A 23 -31.52 3.87 8.40
CA LEU A 23 -30.60 2.76 8.63
C LEU A 23 -31.07 1.86 9.78
N ASP A 24 -30.95 0.54 9.61
CA ASP A 24 -31.09 -0.41 10.71
C ASP A 24 -29.97 -0.25 11.76
N PRO A 25 -30.13 -0.75 13.00
CA PRO A 25 -29.16 -0.53 14.07
C PRO A 25 -27.71 -0.93 13.76
N VAL A 26 -27.48 -1.99 12.98
CA VAL A 26 -26.12 -2.41 12.60
C VAL A 26 -25.60 -1.53 11.46
N ALA A 27 -26.45 -1.12 10.52
CA ALA A 27 -26.07 -0.14 9.50
C ALA A 27 -25.73 1.23 10.12
N ARG A 28 -26.37 1.63 11.22
CA ARG A 28 -25.99 2.82 11.99
C ARG A 28 -24.62 2.69 12.67
N LEU A 29 -24.27 1.51 13.20
CA LEU A 29 -22.92 1.22 13.68
C LEU A 29 -21.88 1.37 12.55
N VAL A 30 -22.15 0.78 11.38
CA VAL A 30 -21.28 0.92 10.20
C VAL A 30 -21.15 2.39 9.80
N TYR A 31 -22.25 3.14 9.79
CA TYR A 31 -22.25 4.56 9.48
C TYR A 31 -21.37 5.36 10.45
N ARG A 32 -21.60 5.27 11.76
CA ARG A 32 -20.76 5.92 12.79
C ARG A 32 -19.28 5.60 12.62
N SER A 33 -18.99 4.33 12.36
CA SER A 33 -17.62 3.82 12.15
C SER A 33 -16.94 4.46 10.95
N ASN A 34 -17.64 4.53 9.81
CA ASN A 34 -17.13 5.16 8.60
C ASN A 34 -16.93 6.67 8.78
N LEU A 35 -17.83 7.36 9.50
CA LEU A 35 -17.66 8.78 9.81
C LEU A 35 -16.40 9.03 10.64
N LEU A 36 -16.21 8.28 11.74
CA LEU A 36 -15.02 8.40 12.60
C LEU A 36 -13.74 8.03 11.84
N GLY A 37 -13.77 6.95 11.04
CA GLY A 37 -12.63 6.50 10.24
C GLY A 37 -12.28 7.42 9.06
N SER A 38 -13.20 8.30 8.63
CA SER A 38 -12.95 9.22 7.53
C SER A 38 -12.02 10.40 7.89
N ASP A 39 -11.88 10.69 9.19
CA ASP A 39 -10.99 11.73 9.72
C ASP A 39 -9.76 11.11 10.39
N GLN A 40 -8.61 11.20 9.73
CA GLN A 40 -7.34 10.59 10.20
C GLN A 40 -6.81 11.18 11.50
N ARG A 41 -7.35 12.33 11.93
CA ARG A 41 -7.03 12.90 13.24
C ARG A 41 -7.68 12.10 14.38
N ILE A 42 -8.70 11.30 14.07
CA ILE A 42 -9.48 10.51 15.04
C ILE A 42 -8.92 9.09 15.18
N THR A 43 -8.56 8.44 14.08
CA THR A 43 -8.05 7.07 14.10
C THR A 43 -7.14 6.79 12.91
N ASN A 44 -6.19 5.88 13.11
CA ASN A 44 -5.23 5.46 12.10
C ASN A 44 -5.81 4.34 11.21
N THR A 45 -5.27 4.14 10.01
CA THR A 45 -5.66 3.02 9.14
C THR A 45 -5.58 1.68 9.87
N GLY A 46 -6.71 0.96 9.95
CA GLY A 46 -6.81 -0.35 10.62
C GLY A 46 -6.90 -0.29 12.15
N GLY A 47 -6.68 0.89 12.75
CA GLY A 47 -6.82 1.17 14.17
C GLY A 47 -8.27 1.46 14.59
N GLY A 48 -8.45 1.61 15.90
CA GLY A 48 -9.73 1.85 16.56
C GLY A 48 -10.75 0.72 16.47
N ASN A 49 -11.70 0.71 17.41
CA ASN A 49 -12.82 -0.23 17.46
C ASN A 49 -14.11 0.51 17.87
N THR A 50 -15.20 0.21 17.18
CA THR A 50 -16.54 0.68 17.53
C THR A 50 -17.42 -0.53 17.85
N SER A 51 -18.41 -0.33 18.72
CA SER A 51 -19.41 -1.35 19.00
C SER A 51 -20.81 -0.80 19.27
N SER A 52 -21.80 -1.67 19.08
CA SER A 52 -23.18 -1.48 19.50
C SER A 52 -23.73 -2.77 20.12
N LYS A 53 -24.40 -2.66 21.26
CA LYS A 53 -25.22 -3.72 21.85
C LYS A 53 -26.66 -3.57 21.35
N ILE A 54 -27.16 -4.56 20.63
CA ILE A 54 -28.41 -4.49 19.87
C ILE A 54 -29.27 -5.70 20.23
N MET A 55 -30.58 -5.49 20.45
CA MET A 55 -31.53 -6.61 20.63
C MET A 55 -31.86 -7.23 19.27
N GLU A 56 -31.64 -8.52 19.12
CA GLU A 56 -31.97 -9.30 17.92
C GLU A 56 -32.72 -10.59 18.28
N SER A 57 -33.34 -11.24 17.28
CA SER A 57 -34.01 -12.52 17.48
C SER A 57 -33.01 -13.66 17.27
N ASP A 58 -32.86 -14.53 18.27
CA ASP A 58 -32.03 -15.72 18.16
C ASP A 58 -32.56 -16.65 17.03
N PRO A 59 -31.71 -17.08 16.08
CA PRO A 59 -32.17 -17.86 14.95
C PRO A 59 -32.75 -19.24 15.35
N LEU A 60 -32.31 -19.80 16.48
CA LEU A 60 -32.72 -21.11 16.99
C LEU A 60 -33.92 -20.99 17.94
N THR A 61 -33.85 -20.11 18.94
CA THR A 61 -34.86 -20.03 20.01
C THR A 61 -35.95 -19.00 19.72
N LYS A 62 -35.74 -18.10 18.75
CA LYS A 62 -36.59 -16.94 18.43
C LYS A 62 -36.74 -15.92 19.55
N GLN A 63 -36.06 -16.11 20.68
CA GLN A 63 -36.08 -15.17 21.80
C GLN A 63 -35.33 -13.89 21.43
N SER A 64 -35.75 -12.78 22.02
CA SER A 64 -35.02 -11.52 21.92
C SER A 64 -33.79 -11.57 22.83
N VAL A 65 -32.61 -11.43 22.23
CA VAL A 65 -31.30 -11.53 22.90
C VAL A 65 -30.46 -10.31 22.58
N GLU A 66 -29.62 -9.88 23.53
CA GLU A 66 -28.69 -8.77 23.30
C GLU A 66 -27.42 -9.27 22.60
N ILE A 67 -27.10 -8.67 21.47
CA ILE A 67 -25.97 -9.02 20.61
C ILE A 67 -24.97 -7.86 20.61
N LEU A 68 -23.73 -8.16 20.94
CA LEU A 68 -22.61 -7.25 20.74
C LEU A 68 -22.14 -7.33 19.29
N TRP A 69 -22.32 -6.24 18.55
CA TRP A 69 -21.62 -6.00 17.29
C TRP A 69 -20.38 -5.18 17.57
N VAL A 70 -19.21 -5.68 17.19
CA VAL A 70 -17.92 -5.01 17.41
C VAL A 70 -17.05 -5.15 16.16
N LYS A 71 -16.27 -4.11 15.83
CA LYS A 71 -15.33 -4.17 14.70
C LYS A 71 -14.42 -5.40 14.87
N GLY A 72 -14.39 -6.26 13.85
CA GLY A 72 -13.54 -7.44 13.83
C GLY A 72 -12.06 -7.10 13.66
N SER A 73 -11.19 -8.09 13.89
CA SER A 73 -9.74 -7.91 13.75
C SER A 73 -9.36 -7.53 12.31
N GLY A 74 -8.46 -6.54 12.16
CA GLY A 74 -7.81 -6.17 10.89
C GLY A 74 -8.64 -5.34 9.90
N GLY A 75 -9.84 -4.87 10.27
CA GLY A 75 -10.66 -3.98 9.44
C GLY A 75 -10.32 -2.49 9.60
N ASP A 76 -10.36 -1.73 8.51
CA ASP A 76 -10.30 -0.25 8.48
C ASP A 76 -11.71 0.32 8.71
N LEU A 77 -11.88 1.13 9.76
CA LEU A 77 -13.16 1.75 10.11
C LEU A 77 -13.70 2.64 8.99
N ARG A 78 -12.82 3.26 8.18
CA ARG A 78 -13.20 4.18 7.10
C ARG A 78 -13.99 3.53 5.98
N THR A 79 -13.68 2.27 5.70
CA THR A 79 -14.24 1.50 4.57
C THR A 79 -14.97 0.26 5.07
N SER A 80 -15.39 0.26 6.33
CA SER A 80 -16.04 -0.89 6.94
C SER A 80 -17.44 -1.10 6.36
N THR A 81 -17.76 -2.36 6.09
CA THR A 81 -19.11 -2.84 5.80
C THR A 81 -19.59 -3.70 6.96
N ARG A 82 -20.85 -4.16 6.91
CA ARG A 82 -21.40 -5.09 7.92
C ARG A 82 -20.52 -6.33 8.11
N GLU A 83 -19.90 -6.83 7.05
CA GLU A 83 -19.02 -8.00 7.08
C GLU A 83 -17.72 -7.77 7.87
N ASN A 84 -17.37 -6.52 8.17
CA ASN A 84 -16.21 -6.17 8.99
C ASN A 84 -16.51 -6.24 10.50
N PHE A 85 -17.76 -6.48 10.92
CA PHE A 85 -18.15 -6.57 12.33
C PHE A 85 -18.42 -8.02 12.74
N ALA A 86 -17.87 -8.40 13.90
CA ALA A 86 -18.20 -9.65 14.57
C ALA A 86 -19.46 -9.45 15.42
N SER A 87 -20.34 -10.46 15.44
CA SER A 87 -21.56 -10.47 16.25
C SER A 87 -21.46 -11.58 17.30
N LEU A 88 -21.68 -11.23 18.57
CA LEU A 88 -21.53 -12.14 19.69
C LEU A 88 -22.72 -12.03 20.66
N TYR A 89 -23.17 -13.16 21.20
CA TYR A 89 -24.13 -13.19 22.31
C TYR A 89 -23.53 -12.49 23.52
N GLN A 90 -24.10 -11.35 23.92
CA GLN A 90 -23.58 -10.55 25.03
C GLN A 90 -23.59 -11.33 26.35
N GLU A 91 -24.65 -12.10 26.61
CA GLU A 91 -24.76 -12.96 27.80
C GLU A 91 -23.64 -14.02 27.87
N LYS A 92 -23.31 -14.65 26.73
CA LYS A 92 -22.22 -15.63 26.67
C LYS A 92 -20.84 -15.00 26.87
N LEU A 93 -20.65 -13.75 26.43
CA LEU A 93 -19.40 -13.03 26.71
C LEU A 93 -19.26 -12.71 28.19
N LEU A 94 -20.35 -12.27 28.85
CA LEU A 94 -20.36 -12.01 30.29
C LEU A 94 -20.14 -13.29 31.10
N SER A 95 -20.62 -14.44 30.63
CA SER A 95 -20.39 -15.73 31.30
C SER A 95 -18.95 -16.25 31.22
N LEU A 96 -18.08 -15.59 30.44
CA LEU A 96 -16.63 -15.84 30.48
C LEU A 96 -15.97 -15.22 31.72
N GLN A 97 -16.57 -14.21 32.36
CA GLN A 97 -15.96 -13.52 33.51
C GLN A 97 -15.67 -14.46 34.68
N PRO A 98 -16.61 -15.33 35.13
CA PRO A 98 -16.31 -16.30 36.19
C PRO A 98 -15.17 -17.25 35.83
N LEU A 99 -15.06 -17.68 34.56
CA LEU A 99 -13.97 -18.57 34.12
C LEU A 99 -12.61 -17.89 34.24
N TYR A 100 -12.49 -16.64 33.79
CA TYR A 100 -11.27 -15.86 33.93
C TYR A 100 -10.93 -15.58 35.41
N LEU A 101 -11.94 -15.24 36.21
CA LEU A 101 -11.77 -14.95 37.64
C LEU A 101 -11.43 -16.20 38.47
N GLN A 102 -11.74 -17.41 38.03
CA GLN A 102 -11.32 -18.63 38.73
C GLN A 102 -9.85 -18.99 38.52
N SER A 103 -9.18 -18.39 37.52
CA SER A 103 -7.77 -18.66 37.27
C SER A 103 -6.87 -18.01 38.32
N ASN A 104 -5.97 -18.82 38.90
CA ASN A 104 -4.93 -18.36 39.83
C ASN A 104 -3.80 -17.59 39.12
N LYS A 105 -3.70 -17.67 37.79
CA LYS A 105 -2.70 -16.99 36.95
C LYS A 105 -3.39 -16.08 35.93
N ARG A 106 -4.15 -15.11 36.45
CA ARG A 106 -4.86 -14.08 35.67
C ARG A 106 -4.13 -12.74 35.72
N GLY A 107 -4.47 -11.85 34.80
CA GLY A 107 -3.87 -10.53 34.63
C GLY A 107 -3.34 -10.33 33.21
N PRO A 108 -2.93 -9.10 32.85
CA PRO A 108 -2.37 -8.84 31.54
C PRO A 108 -1.13 -9.71 31.29
N LYS A 109 -0.96 -10.19 30.06
CA LYS A 109 0.19 -11.01 29.61
C LYS A 109 0.31 -12.37 30.32
N THR A 110 -0.80 -12.96 30.74
CA THR A 110 -0.85 -14.30 31.33
C THR A 110 -1.43 -15.33 30.37
N GLU A 111 -1.20 -16.62 30.65
CA GLU A 111 -1.81 -17.73 29.89
C GLU A 111 -3.34 -17.68 29.95
N ALA A 112 -3.92 -17.26 31.08
CA ALA A 112 -5.37 -17.13 31.22
C ALA A 112 -5.93 -16.01 30.33
N GLU A 113 -5.22 -14.89 30.23
CA GLU A 113 -5.58 -13.77 29.35
C GLU A 113 -5.58 -14.20 27.88
N ASP A 114 -4.50 -14.85 27.42
CA ASP A 114 -4.38 -15.29 26.03
C ASP A 114 -5.39 -16.42 25.70
N ALA A 115 -5.71 -17.29 26.67
CA ALA A 115 -6.69 -18.36 26.51
C ALA A 115 -8.12 -17.84 26.26
N MET A 116 -8.48 -16.66 26.79
CA MET A 116 -9.83 -16.08 26.58
C MET A 116 -10.12 -15.81 25.10
N VAL A 117 -9.10 -15.47 24.30
CA VAL A 117 -9.27 -15.16 22.86
C VAL A 117 -9.84 -16.36 22.10
N GLY A 118 -9.43 -17.58 22.46
CA GLY A 118 -9.97 -18.81 21.87
C GLY A 118 -11.44 -19.04 22.20
N LEU A 119 -11.93 -18.51 23.32
CA LEU A 119 -13.30 -18.73 23.79
C LEU A 119 -14.32 -17.83 23.10
N TYR A 120 -13.90 -16.71 22.49
CA TYR A 120 -14.83 -15.78 21.83
C TYR A 120 -15.64 -16.43 20.70
N ALA A 121 -15.10 -17.46 20.04
CA ALA A 121 -15.82 -18.21 19.00
C ALA A 121 -17.04 -18.98 19.55
N HIS A 122 -17.06 -19.36 20.83
CA HIS A 122 -18.23 -19.97 21.47
C HIS A 122 -19.35 -18.95 21.74
N CYS A 123 -19.02 -17.67 21.70
CA CYS A 123 -19.96 -16.57 21.88
C CYS A 123 -20.52 -16.06 20.54
N THR A 124 -20.07 -16.56 19.38
CA THR A 124 -20.52 -16.09 18.06
C THR A 124 -22.03 -16.20 17.87
N PHE A 125 -22.65 -15.10 17.45
CA PHE A 125 -24.04 -15.03 17.03
C PHE A 125 -24.17 -15.30 15.52
N ASN A 126 -25.20 -16.07 15.15
CA ASN A 126 -25.61 -16.32 13.76
C ASN A 126 -24.48 -16.77 12.82
N LEU A 127 -23.56 -17.61 13.33
CA LEU A 127 -22.42 -18.16 12.58
C LEU A 127 -21.56 -17.10 11.87
N ASN A 128 -21.52 -15.86 12.38
CA ASN A 128 -20.73 -14.79 11.79
C ASN A 128 -19.25 -15.19 11.74
N PRO A 129 -18.63 -15.30 10.55
CA PRO A 129 -17.27 -15.81 10.41
C PRO A 129 -16.20 -14.77 10.75
N ARG A 130 -16.58 -13.50 10.99
CA ARG A 130 -15.64 -12.44 11.31
C ARG A 130 -15.06 -12.66 12.70
N ALA A 131 -13.75 -12.84 12.77
CA ALA A 131 -13.03 -12.95 14.04
C ALA A 131 -13.19 -11.65 14.86
N PRO A 132 -13.64 -11.74 16.13
CA PRO A 132 -13.75 -10.58 17.02
C PRO A 132 -12.38 -9.96 17.32
N SER A 133 -12.36 -8.67 17.65
CA SER A 133 -11.15 -7.99 18.12
C SER A 133 -10.72 -8.52 19.49
N ILE A 134 -9.43 -8.43 19.83
CA ILE A 134 -9.01 -8.74 21.21
C ILE A 134 -9.64 -7.77 22.22
N ASP A 135 -9.98 -6.57 21.77
CA ASP A 135 -10.63 -5.52 22.56
C ASP A 135 -12.10 -5.84 22.88
N THR A 136 -12.67 -6.93 22.36
CA THR A 136 -14.08 -7.30 22.56
C THR A 136 -14.54 -7.24 24.03
N PRO A 137 -13.76 -7.66 25.05
CA PRO A 137 -14.16 -7.54 26.45
C PRO A 137 -14.43 -6.10 26.90
N LEU A 138 -13.66 -5.10 26.46
CA LEU A 138 -13.92 -3.71 26.85
C LEU A 138 -15.26 -3.21 26.29
N HIS A 139 -15.55 -3.55 25.03
CA HIS A 139 -16.82 -3.23 24.39
C HIS A 139 -18.02 -3.95 25.03
N SER A 140 -17.79 -5.17 25.53
CA SER A 140 -18.81 -5.97 26.21
C SER A 140 -19.07 -5.47 27.64
N PHE A 141 -18.02 -5.23 28.43
CA PHE A 141 -18.15 -5.08 29.89
C PHE A 141 -18.49 -3.66 30.34
N ILE A 142 -18.21 -2.65 29.50
CA ILE A 142 -18.72 -1.28 29.68
C ILE A 142 -20.26 -1.32 29.59
N PRO A 143 -21.01 -0.84 30.60
CA PRO A 143 -22.47 -1.03 30.72
C PRO A 143 -23.30 -0.06 29.86
N PHE A 144 -22.77 0.38 28.72
CA PHE A 144 -23.40 1.31 27.79
C PHE A 144 -23.61 0.64 26.43
N LYS A 145 -24.63 1.08 25.69
CA LYS A 145 -24.99 0.45 24.40
C LYS A 145 -23.94 0.67 23.32
N HIS A 146 -23.27 1.81 23.32
CA HIS A 146 -22.29 2.19 22.31
C HIS A 146 -20.95 2.51 22.97
N VAL A 147 -19.89 1.98 22.38
CA VAL A 147 -18.51 2.21 22.84
C VAL A 147 -17.65 2.50 21.62
N ASP A 148 -16.88 3.58 21.70
CA ASP A 148 -15.88 3.97 20.73
C ASP A 148 -14.50 3.93 21.41
N HIS A 149 -13.58 3.14 20.86
CA HIS A 149 -12.16 3.09 21.20
C HIS A 149 -11.37 3.65 20.03
N MET A 150 -10.85 4.87 20.16
CA MET A 150 -10.23 5.63 19.08
C MET A 150 -8.78 5.98 19.40
N HIS A 151 -8.00 6.27 18.35
CA HIS A 151 -6.56 6.60 18.45
C HIS A 151 -6.25 8.03 17.99
N PRO A 152 -6.91 9.07 18.55
CA PRO A 152 -6.77 10.43 18.06
C PRO A 152 -5.41 11.03 18.45
N ASN A 153 -4.71 11.64 17.50
CA ASN A 153 -3.36 12.18 17.71
C ASN A 153 -3.31 13.16 18.90
N ALA A 154 -4.33 14.01 19.06
CA ALA A 154 -4.41 14.98 20.15
C ALA A 154 -4.52 14.32 21.54
N VAL A 155 -5.30 13.24 21.67
CA VAL A 155 -5.43 12.55 22.97
C VAL A 155 -4.22 11.67 23.24
N ILE A 156 -3.63 11.06 22.21
CA ILE A 156 -2.38 10.29 22.36
C ILE A 156 -1.23 11.22 22.77
N ALA A 157 -1.17 12.45 22.26
CA ALA A 157 -0.21 13.46 22.72
C ALA A 157 -0.30 13.71 24.23
N ILE A 158 -1.52 13.81 24.78
CA ILE A 158 -1.74 13.90 26.23
C ILE A 158 -1.33 12.60 26.92
N ALA A 159 -1.75 11.45 26.38
CA ALA A 159 -1.48 10.13 26.95
C ALA A 159 0.02 9.75 26.95
N ALA A 160 0.82 10.37 26.07
CA ALA A 160 2.26 10.17 25.93
C ALA A 160 3.09 11.31 26.54
N ALA A 161 2.47 12.30 27.16
CA ALA A 161 3.16 13.35 27.91
C ALA A 161 3.60 12.84 29.29
N ARG A 162 4.71 13.36 29.81
CA ARG A 162 5.25 13.01 31.14
C ARG A 162 4.24 13.19 32.27
N ASN A 163 3.43 14.25 32.22
CA ASN A 163 2.36 14.59 33.17
C ASN A 163 0.95 14.23 32.67
N ALA A 164 0.81 13.14 31.90
CA ALA A 164 -0.45 12.74 31.27
C ALA A 164 -1.67 12.70 32.20
N LYS A 165 -1.50 12.24 33.45
CA LYS A 165 -2.59 12.14 34.42
C LYS A 165 -3.12 13.52 34.82
N GLU A 166 -2.23 14.45 35.12
CA GLU A 166 -2.55 15.82 35.51
C GLU A 166 -3.19 16.58 34.34
N LEU A 167 -2.63 16.43 33.13
CA LEU A 167 -3.18 17.04 31.92
C LEU A 167 -4.57 16.52 31.59
N THR A 168 -4.81 15.21 31.71
CA THR A 168 -6.14 14.62 31.48
C THR A 168 -7.17 15.26 32.41
N ARG A 169 -6.81 15.46 33.68
CA ARG A 169 -7.69 16.12 34.66
C ARG A 169 -7.88 17.61 34.35
N GLU A 170 -6.83 18.33 33.93
CA GLU A 170 -6.94 19.75 33.54
C GLU A 170 -7.90 19.94 32.36
N ILE A 171 -7.84 19.04 31.36
CA ILE A 171 -8.61 19.16 30.12
C ILE A 171 -10.05 18.69 30.32
N TYR A 172 -10.26 17.58 31.02
CA TYR A 172 -11.56 16.90 31.08
C TYR A 172 -12.27 16.98 32.44
N GLY A 173 -11.60 17.46 33.49
CA GLY A 173 -12.12 17.40 34.85
C GLY A 173 -12.32 15.95 35.30
N ASP A 174 -13.40 15.69 36.03
CA ASP A 174 -13.74 14.35 36.53
C ASP A 174 -14.56 13.52 35.50
N GLY A 175 -14.83 14.08 34.31
CA GLY A 175 -15.62 13.41 33.26
C GLY A 175 -14.85 12.37 32.44
N VAL A 176 -13.52 12.43 32.45
CA VAL A 176 -12.63 11.44 31.78
C VAL A 176 -11.47 11.12 32.69
N LEU A 177 -11.22 9.83 32.94
CA LEU A 177 -10.14 9.37 33.80
C LEU A 177 -8.91 8.95 33.00
N TRP A 178 -7.73 9.17 33.57
CA TRP A 178 -6.50 8.59 33.05
C TRP A 178 -6.20 7.26 33.74
N ILE A 179 -5.82 6.24 32.97
CA ILE A 179 -5.28 4.97 33.50
C ILE A 179 -3.92 4.67 32.85
N PRO A 180 -2.99 4.02 33.59
CA PRO A 180 -1.69 3.65 33.02
C PRO A 180 -1.87 2.68 31.86
N TRP A 181 -0.91 2.70 30.92
CA TRP A 181 -0.88 1.76 29.81
C TRP A 181 -1.03 0.31 30.30
N GLN A 182 -1.84 -0.45 29.58
CA GLN A 182 -2.01 -1.89 29.75
C GLN A 182 -2.31 -2.52 28.40
N ARG A 183 -1.76 -3.71 28.15
CA ARG A 183 -2.10 -4.50 26.97
C ARG A 183 -3.62 -4.73 26.90
N PRO A 184 -4.28 -4.38 25.79
CA PRO A 184 -5.71 -4.62 25.65
C PRO A 184 -6.08 -6.10 25.72
N GLY A 185 -7.26 -6.38 26.29
CA GLY A 185 -7.76 -7.73 26.49
C GLY A 185 -8.81 -7.83 27.59
N PHE A 186 -8.97 -9.02 28.16
CA PHE A 186 -10.02 -9.36 29.10
C PHE A 186 -9.89 -8.61 30.42
N ASP A 187 -8.67 -8.55 30.97
CA ASP A 187 -8.38 -7.82 32.21
C ASP A 187 -8.72 -6.32 32.12
N LEU A 188 -8.40 -5.69 30.99
CA LEU A 188 -8.70 -4.28 30.76
C LEU A 188 -10.21 -4.03 30.74
N GLY A 189 -10.98 -4.95 30.13
CA GLY A 189 -12.44 -4.87 30.15
C GLY A 189 -13.02 -4.90 31.57
N LEU A 190 -12.48 -5.74 32.46
CA LEU A 190 -12.92 -5.80 33.86
C LEU A 190 -12.60 -4.50 34.61
N LYS A 191 -11.41 -3.93 34.40
CA LYS A 191 -11.02 -2.63 34.99
C LYS A 191 -11.94 -1.49 34.54
N LEU A 192 -12.26 -1.43 33.25
CA LEU A 192 -13.18 -0.41 32.72
C LEU A 192 -14.61 -0.60 33.25
N GLN A 193 -15.05 -1.85 33.45
CA GLN A 193 -16.32 -2.14 34.10
C GLN A 193 -16.36 -1.66 35.56
N GLU A 194 -15.28 -1.86 36.32
CA GLU A 194 -15.16 -1.37 37.69
C GLU A 194 -15.17 0.16 37.75
N ILE A 195 -14.42 0.83 36.87
CA ILE A 195 -14.42 2.30 36.74
C ILE A 195 -15.84 2.84 36.50
N CYS A 196 -16.62 2.19 35.61
CA CYS A 196 -18.01 2.58 35.35
C CYS A 196 -18.92 2.40 36.58
N ARG A 197 -18.66 1.39 37.41
CA ARG A 197 -19.43 1.13 38.64
C ARG A 197 -19.13 2.17 39.73
N GLU A 198 -17.85 2.53 39.87
CA GLU A 198 -17.38 3.46 40.91
C GLU A 198 -17.68 4.93 40.57
N ASN A 199 -17.81 5.27 39.28
CA ASN A 199 -17.95 6.65 38.82
C ASN A 199 -19.21 6.81 37.94
N GLN A 200 -20.33 7.26 38.51
CA GLN A 200 -21.62 7.30 37.78
C GLN A 200 -21.67 8.33 36.63
N ASN A 201 -20.83 9.37 36.66
CA ASN A 201 -20.81 10.45 35.66
C ASN A 201 -19.66 10.34 34.66
N ILE A 202 -18.91 9.23 34.68
CA ILE A 202 -17.76 9.04 33.80
C ILE A 202 -18.22 8.89 32.34
N LYS A 203 -17.55 9.59 31.43
CA LYS A 203 -17.86 9.58 29.99
C LYS A 203 -16.81 8.82 29.17
N GLY A 204 -15.62 8.64 29.71
CA GLY A 204 -14.55 7.92 29.03
C GLY A 204 -13.28 7.80 29.86
N VAL A 205 -12.28 7.19 29.23
CA VAL A 205 -10.95 6.94 29.79
C VAL A 205 -9.89 7.27 28.74
N VAL A 206 -8.83 7.95 29.17
CA VAL A 206 -7.56 8.04 28.45
C VAL A 206 -6.66 6.91 28.94
N LEU A 207 -6.36 5.97 28.05
CA LEU A 207 -5.39 4.91 28.30
C LEU A 207 -4.01 5.41 27.92
N GLY A 208 -3.09 5.44 28.90
CA GLY A 208 -1.71 5.88 28.71
C GLY A 208 -1.08 5.27 27.47
N GLN A 209 -0.36 6.09 26.69
CA GLN A 209 0.33 5.69 25.46
C GLN A 209 -0.54 4.99 24.40
N HIS A 210 -1.89 5.02 24.51
CA HIS A 210 -2.76 4.31 23.55
C HIS A 210 -3.84 5.19 22.93
N GLY A 211 -4.73 5.79 23.71
CA GLY A 211 -5.85 6.54 23.13
C GLY A 211 -7.05 6.76 24.03
N LEU A 212 -8.19 6.99 23.39
CA LEU A 212 -9.45 7.39 24.01
C LEU A 212 -10.47 6.27 23.93
N ILE A 213 -11.11 5.94 25.05
CA ILE A 213 -12.27 5.05 25.11
C ILE A 213 -13.42 5.84 25.70
N ASN A 214 -14.53 5.96 24.99
CA ASN A 214 -15.73 6.65 25.46
C ASN A 214 -16.99 5.88 25.08
N TRP A 215 -18.12 6.26 25.69
CA TRP A 215 -19.36 5.49 25.56
C TRP A 215 -20.61 6.35 25.76
N ALA A 216 -21.72 5.88 25.19
CA ALA A 216 -23.04 6.46 25.39
C ALA A 216 -24.14 5.41 25.17
N ASN A 217 -25.40 5.76 25.49
CA ASN A 217 -26.56 4.90 25.26
C ASN A 217 -27.27 5.17 23.93
N ASP A 218 -26.95 6.28 23.28
CA ASP A 218 -27.34 6.62 21.91
C ASP A 218 -26.10 6.71 21.01
N ASP A 219 -26.22 6.34 19.74
CA ASP A 219 -25.09 6.24 18.83
C ASP A 219 -24.63 7.59 18.29
N ARG A 220 -25.55 8.54 18.09
CA ARG A 220 -25.24 9.93 17.75
C ARG A 220 -24.58 10.61 18.93
N GLU A 221 -25.11 10.44 20.14
CA GLU A 221 -24.48 10.97 21.36
C GLU A 221 -23.05 10.41 21.54
N CYS A 222 -22.84 9.12 21.26
CA CYS A 222 -21.51 8.51 21.30
C CYS A 222 -20.55 9.17 20.29
N TYR A 223 -21.02 9.38 19.05
CA TYR A 223 -20.26 10.06 18.00
C TYR A 223 -19.91 11.51 18.39
N GLU A 224 -20.90 12.29 18.83
CA GLU A 224 -20.72 13.68 19.23
C GLU A 224 -19.78 13.80 20.44
N LEU A 225 -19.89 12.91 21.42
CA LEU A 225 -18.99 12.85 22.56
C LEU A 225 -17.56 12.54 22.13
N THR A 226 -17.37 11.58 21.22
CA THR A 226 -16.03 11.27 20.67
C THR A 226 -15.40 12.53 20.06
N LEU A 227 -16.16 13.30 19.26
CA LEU A 227 -15.68 14.55 18.67
C LEU A 227 -15.38 15.62 19.73
N GLU A 228 -16.27 15.82 20.72
CA GLU A 228 -16.08 16.80 21.80
C GLU A 228 -14.79 16.55 22.58
N LEU A 229 -14.54 15.30 22.96
CA LEU A 229 -13.36 14.94 23.74
C LEU A 229 -12.06 15.16 22.95
N ILE A 230 -12.06 14.88 21.64
CA ILE A 230 -10.90 15.11 20.77
C ILE A 230 -10.70 16.61 20.53
N GLU A 231 -11.76 17.35 20.29
CA GLU A 231 -11.72 18.80 20.06
C GLU A 231 -11.12 19.53 21.27
N ARG A 232 -11.54 19.18 22.49
CA ARG A 232 -11.00 19.78 23.72
C ARG A 232 -9.51 19.52 23.91
N ALA A 233 -9.03 18.31 23.58
CA ALA A 233 -7.60 18.01 23.59
C ALA A 233 -6.84 18.86 22.57
N ALA A 234 -7.35 18.95 21.35
CA ALA A 234 -6.71 19.73 20.29
C ALA A 234 -6.69 21.24 20.61
N GLU A 235 -7.81 21.79 21.11
CA GLU A 235 -7.89 23.18 21.59
C GLU A 235 -6.86 23.48 22.66
N PHE A 236 -6.69 22.56 23.62
CA PHE A 236 -5.71 22.71 24.68
C PHE A 236 -4.27 22.76 24.15
N ILE A 237 -3.90 21.80 23.30
CA ILE A 237 -2.56 21.72 22.69
C ILE A 237 -2.27 22.97 21.87
N GLU A 238 -3.19 23.35 20.98
CA GLU A 238 -3.04 24.53 20.10
C GLU A 238 -3.00 25.84 20.89
N GLY A 239 -3.74 25.92 22.00
CA GLY A 239 -3.65 27.01 22.96
C GLY A 239 -2.25 27.18 23.53
N LYS A 240 -1.57 26.07 23.87
CA LYS A 240 -0.21 26.05 24.43
C LYS A 240 0.88 26.20 23.35
N ALA A 241 0.57 25.91 22.09
CA ALA A 241 1.49 26.01 20.94
C ALA A 241 1.77 27.45 20.52
N LYS A 242 0.84 28.39 20.75
CA LYS A 242 0.94 29.78 20.27
C LYS A 242 2.28 30.43 20.65
N GLY A 243 3.02 30.86 19.62
CA GLY A 243 4.31 31.56 19.78
C GLY A 243 5.49 30.66 20.14
N LYS A 244 5.30 29.33 20.24
CA LYS A 244 6.39 28.37 20.47
C LYS A 244 6.80 27.69 19.16
N PRO A 245 8.09 27.55 18.89
CA PRO A 245 8.53 26.76 17.74
C PRO A 245 8.30 25.26 18.02
N ALA A 246 7.74 24.54 17.05
CA ALA A 246 7.65 23.08 17.13
C ALA A 246 9.04 22.45 17.26
N PHE A 247 9.18 21.41 18.10
CA PHE A 247 10.38 20.57 18.20
C PHE A 247 11.69 21.36 18.44
N GLY A 248 11.64 22.38 19.31
CA GLY A 248 12.81 23.22 19.63
C GLY A 248 13.24 24.17 18.49
N GLY A 249 12.47 24.20 17.40
CA GLY A 249 12.69 25.02 16.21
C GLY A 249 13.61 24.38 15.18
N ARG A 250 13.75 25.07 14.04
CA ARG A 250 14.45 24.58 12.86
C ARG A 250 15.98 24.57 13.04
N LYS A 251 16.61 23.41 12.82
CA LYS A 251 18.07 23.18 12.69
C LYS A 251 18.53 23.29 11.24
N VAL A 252 17.77 22.76 10.30
CA VAL A 252 18.12 22.67 8.87
C VAL A 252 17.02 23.30 8.00
N PRO A 253 17.31 24.19 7.05
CA PRO A 253 16.28 24.67 6.13
C PRO A 253 15.89 23.60 5.10
N SER A 254 14.59 23.51 4.80
CA SER A 254 14.08 22.66 3.72
C SER A 254 14.67 23.09 2.37
N LEU A 255 15.07 22.11 1.55
CA LEU A 255 15.35 22.33 0.14
C LEU A 255 14.06 22.67 -0.62
N GLY A 256 14.17 23.31 -1.79
CA GLY A 256 13.06 23.51 -2.72
C GLY A 256 12.52 22.20 -3.29
N THR A 257 11.27 22.20 -3.78
CA THR A 257 10.60 20.98 -4.25
C THR A 257 11.35 20.28 -5.38
N ALA A 258 11.92 21.02 -6.32
CA ALA A 258 12.69 20.46 -7.43
C ALA A 258 13.99 19.79 -6.96
N GLU A 259 14.68 20.42 -6.02
CA GLU A 259 15.91 19.90 -5.40
C GLU A 259 15.63 18.65 -4.58
N ARG A 260 14.55 18.63 -3.78
CA ARG A 260 14.12 17.43 -3.04
C ARG A 260 13.85 16.26 -3.97
N ARG A 261 13.11 16.49 -5.06
CA ARG A 261 12.84 15.46 -6.09
C ARG A 261 14.14 14.91 -6.69
N LYS A 262 15.10 15.77 -7.03
CA LYS A 262 16.43 15.35 -7.52
C LYS A 262 17.18 14.49 -6.50
N ILE A 263 17.14 14.85 -5.22
CA ILE A 263 17.76 14.04 -4.16
C ILE A 263 17.08 12.66 -4.09
N PHE A 264 15.74 12.61 -4.03
CA PHE A 264 15.00 11.34 -4.00
C PHE A 264 15.33 10.43 -5.18
N VAL A 265 15.29 10.94 -6.42
CA VAL A 265 15.64 10.17 -7.63
C VAL A 265 17.04 9.58 -7.54
N ARG A 266 18.01 10.33 -6.99
CA ARG A 266 19.40 9.86 -6.85
C ARG A 266 19.59 8.80 -5.77
N ILE A 267 18.83 8.86 -4.66
CA ILE A 267 19.06 7.96 -3.51
C ILE A 267 18.13 6.75 -3.47
N LEU A 268 16.91 6.86 -4.01
CA LEU A 268 15.88 5.84 -3.83
C LEU A 268 16.27 4.46 -4.39
N PRO A 269 16.78 4.33 -5.64
CA PRO A 269 17.16 3.04 -6.18
C PRO A 269 18.20 2.35 -5.30
N TRP A 270 19.25 3.07 -4.93
CA TRP A 270 20.30 2.53 -4.05
C TRP A 270 19.77 2.17 -2.67
N LEU A 271 18.99 3.05 -2.05
CA LEU A 271 18.42 2.83 -0.72
C LEU A 271 17.47 1.62 -0.72
N ARG A 272 16.63 1.48 -1.75
CA ARG A 272 15.77 0.31 -1.98
C ARG A 272 16.61 -0.97 -2.04
N GLY A 273 17.72 -0.94 -2.78
CA GLY A 273 18.70 -2.02 -2.82
C GLY A 273 19.23 -2.39 -1.44
N GLN A 274 19.60 -1.40 -0.63
CA GLN A 274 20.12 -1.64 0.72
C GLN A 274 19.09 -2.27 1.66
N VAL A 275 17.81 -1.88 1.59
CA VAL A 275 16.75 -2.42 2.47
C VAL A 275 16.08 -3.69 1.92
N SER A 276 16.45 -4.12 0.70
CA SER A 276 15.86 -5.28 0.00
C SER A 276 16.73 -6.54 0.03
N ARG A 277 17.66 -6.66 0.98
CA ARG A 277 18.65 -7.77 1.04
C ARG A 277 18.00 -9.14 1.25
N GLU A 278 16.95 -9.22 2.06
CA GLU A 278 16.22 -10.48 2.33
C GLU A 278 14.99 -10.60 1.43
N LYS A 279 14.14 -9.56 1.42
CA LYS A 279 12.96 -9.45 0.58
C LYS A 279 12.88 -8.06 -0.03
N ARG A 280 12.44 -7.97 -1.28
CA ARG A 280 12.20 -6.69 -1.95
C ARG A 280 11.20 -5.84 -1.18
N MET A 281 11.45 -4.53 -1.15
CA MET A 281 10.55 -3.54 -0.56
C MET A 281 10.05 -2.54 -1.61
N ILE A 282 8.87 -1.98 -1.36
CA ILE A 282 8.24 -0.91 -2.15
C ILE A 282 8.26 0.37 -1.33
N GLY A 283 8.68 1.48 -1.95
CA GLY A 283 8.87 2.76 -1.29
C GLY A 283 7.66 3.69 -1.33
N THR A 284 7.57 4.58 -0.34
CA THR A 284 6.73 5.79 -0.35
C THR A 284 7.53 6.97 0.17
N ILE A 285 7.47 8.09 -0.53
CA ILE A 285 8.00 9.39 -0.12
C ILE A 285 6.91 10.21 0.55
N GLN A 286 7.24 10.87 1.66
CA GLN A 286 6.45 11.92 2.29
C GLN A 286 7.32 13.17 2.49
N ASP A 287 6.96 14.31 1.89
CA ASP A 287 7.69 15.58 2.00
C ASP A 287 6.80 16.79 2.28
N ASP A 288 5.64 16.55 2.89
CA ASP A 288 4.74 17.59 3.37
C ASP A 288 5.36 18.45 4.49
N GLU A 289 4.71 19.56 4.80
CA GLU A 289 5.20 20.52 5.79
C GLU A 289 5.33 19.92 7.20
N PRO A 290 4.34 19.18 7.75
CA PRO A 290 4.49 18.53 9.05
C PRO A 290 5.72 17.61 9.16
N THR A 291 5.96 16.78 8.13
CA THR A 291 7.14 15.90 8.08
C THR A 291 8.42 16.72 8.01
N ARG A 292 8.44 17.77 7.17
CA ARG A 292 9.60 18.63 7.02
C ARG A 292 9.91 19.41 8.28
N ASP A 293 8.92 19.90 9.00
CA ASP A 293 9.12 20.58 10.29
C ASP A 293 9.80 19.67 11.29
N PHE A 294 9.39 18.39 11.35
CA PHE A 294 10.01 17.40 12.22
C PHE A 294 11.45 17.09 11.83
N VAL A 295 11.72 16.62 10.60
CA VAL A 295 13.07 16.15 10.21
C VAL A 295 14.12 17.27 10.21
N ASN A 296 13.65 18.53 10.08
CA ASN A 296 14.50 19.71 10.10
C ASN A 296 14.72 20.29 11.50
N SER A 297 14.06 19.76 12.53
CA SER A 297 14.07 20.36 13.86
C SER A 297 15.34 20.06 14.66
N LYS A 298 15.54 20.79 15.77
CA LYS A 298 16.63 20.52 16.72
C LYS A 298 16.41 19.23 17.50
N ASP A 299 15.15 18.89 17.78
CA ASP A 299 14.78 17.70 18.56
C ASP A 299 14.63 16.43 17.72
N ALA A 300 14.66 16.53 16.39
CA ALA A 300 14.45 15.43 15.45
C ALA A 300 15.23 14.16 15.81
N SER A 301 16.54 14.28 16.08
CA SER A 301 17.39 13.13 16.39
C SER A 301 17.04 12.48 17.73
N ARG A 302 16.66 13.25 18.75
CA ARG A 302 16.27 12.74 20.07
C ARG A 302 14.94 12.02 19.97
N LEU A 303 13.94 12.66 19.35
CA LEU A 303 12.60 12.12 19.21
C LEU A 303 12.55 10.90 18.28
N ALA A 304 13.34 10.90 17.21
CA ALA A 304 13.51 9.74 16.35
C ALA A 304 14.11 8.53 17.09
N GLU A 305 15.00 8.75 18.06
CA GLU A 305 15.58 7.65 18.86
C GLU A 305 14.57 7.09 19.89
N LEU A 306 13.63 7.90 20.37
CA LEU A 306 12.55 7.46 21.27
C LEU A 306 11.52 6.56 20.57
N GLY A 307 11.28 6.78 19.27
CA GLY A 307 10.39 5.93 18.49
C GLY A 307 8.91 6.33 18.58
N THR A 308 7.99 5.44 18.18
CA THR A 308 6.55 5.76 18.05
C THR A 308 5.78 5.58 19.36
N SER A 309 4.66 6.29 19.51
CA SER A 309 3.85 6.33 20.74
C SER A 309 2.82 5.22 20.87
N CYS A 310 2.24 4.75 19.76
CA CYS A 310 1.06 3.89 19.79
C CYS A 310 1.42 2.41 19.47
N PRO A 311 0.86 1.43 20.21
CA PRO A 311 1.03 0.00 19.93
C PRO A 311 0.80 -0.39 18.46
N ASP A 312 -0.19 0.21 17.81
CA ASP A 312 -0.55 -0.11 16.42
C ASP A 312 0.54 0.24 15.40
N HIS A 313 1.46 1.14 15.77
CA HIS A 313 2.52 1.59 14.88
C HIS A 313 3.63 0.55 14.74
N PHE A 314 4.01 -0.12 15.83
CA PHE A 314 5.22 -0.96 15.91
C PHE A 314 5.26 -2.07 14.86
N LEU A 315 4.12 -2.65 14.48
CA LEU A 315 4.07 -3.71 13.47
C LEU A 315 4.56 -3.25 12.09
N ARG A 316 4.47 -1.94 11.79
CA ARG A 316 4.83 -1.37 10.48
C ARG A 316 6.05 -0.44 10.57
N THR A 317 6.09 0.44 11.57
CA THR A 317 7.16 1.43 11.76
C THR A 317 8.37 0.87 12.50
N LYS A 318 8.23 -0.32 13.11
CA LYS A 318 9.18 -0.89 14.08
C LYS A 318 9.34 0.03 15.30
N ILE A 319 10.26 -0.32 16.19
CA ILE A 319 10.49 0.44 17.43
C ILE A 319 10.95 1.88 17.19
N LYS A 320 11.73 2.15 16.13
CA LYS A 320 12.21 3.49 15.79
C LYS A 320 12.53 3.64 14.28
N PRO A 321 12.50 4.86 13.71
CA PRO A 321 13.02 5.14 12.37
C PRO A 321 14.56 5.15 12.32
N LEU A 322 15.11 5.24 11.10
CA LEU A 322 16.48 5.69 10.88
C LEU A 322 16.49 7.20 10.60
N TYR A 323 17.01 8.01 11.52
CA TYR A 323 17.32 9.42 11.28
C TYR A 323 18.77 9.58 10.80
N VAL A 324 18.98 10.36 9.75
CA VAL A 324 20.31 10.63 9.19
C VAL A 324 20.68 12.09 9.46
N ASP A 325 21.69 12.34 10.28
CA ASP A 325 22.18 13.70 10.57
C ASP A 325 22.97 14.24 9.38
N TRP A 326 22.28 14.62 8.31
CA TRP A 326 22.81 15.19 7.08
C TRP A 326 22.38 16.65 6.93
N ASN A 327 23.27 17.51 6.43
CA ASN A 327 22.97 18.92 6.19
C ASN A 327 23.11 19.26 4.69
N PRO A 328 22.00 19.46 3.96
CA PRO A 328 22.01 19.76 2.53
C PRO A 328 22.76 21.03 2.12
N GLN A 329 22.95 21.96 3.06
CA GLN A 329 23.63 23.23 2.80
C GLN A 329 25.14 23.12 2.95
N LYS A 330 25.65 22.02 3.53
CA LYS A 330 27.07 21.81 3.80
C LYS A 330 27.63 20.54 3.17
N GLU A 331 26.76 19.60 2.82
CA GLU A 331 27.12 18.26 2.39
C GLU A 331 26.40 17.91 1.10
N ASP A 332 27.06 17.15 0.24
CA ASP A 332 26.48 16.64 -0.99
C ASP A 332 25.71 15.33 -0.76
N VAL A 333 25.19 14.75 -1.84
CA VAL A 333 24.43 13.49 -1.75
C VAL A 333 25.32 12.27 -1.55
N GLU A 334 26.61 12.32 -1.88
CA GLU A 334 27.51 11.19 -1.64
C GLU A 334 27.80 11.06 -0.14
N ALA A 335 27.94 12.20 0.55
CA ALA A 335 27.93 12.25 2.01
C ALA A 335 26.60 11.71 2.59
N LEU A 336 25.44 12.06 2.01
CA LEU A 336 24.16 11.48 2.41
C LEU A 336 24.15 9.96 2.24
N ARG A 337 24.63 9.44 1.11
CA ARG A 337 24.70 8.00 0.81
C ARG A 337 25.61 7.27 1.80
N ALA A 338 26.78 7.84 2.11
CA ALA A 338 27.70 7.27 3.11
C ALA A 338 27.06 7.22 4.51
N LYS A 339 26.41 8.31 4.93
CA LYS A 339 25.70 8.39 6.21
C LYS A 339 24.52 7.41 6.27
N LEU A 340 23.74 7.29 5.20
CA LEU A 340 22.69 6.28 5.08
C LEU A 340 23.26 4.86 5.21
N GLY A 341 24.37 4.56 4.53
CA GLY A 341 25.01 3.24 4.57
C GLY A 341 25.41 2.84 5.99
N SER A 342 26.18 3.70 6.66
CA SER A 342 26.57 3.51 8.06
C SER A 342 25.37 3.47 9.03
N GLY A 343 24.37 4.32 8.79
CA GLY A 343 23.14 4.37 9.57
C GLY A 343 22.30 3.10 9.47
N ILE A 344 22.20 2.50 8.29
CA ILE A 344 21.51 1.23 8.06
C ILE A 344 22.23 0.09 8.80
N GLU A 345 23.55 0.02 8.73
CA GLU A 345 24.33 -1.00 9.44
C GLU A 345 24.18 -0.87 10.95
N LYS A 346 24.27 0.36 11.47
CA LYS A 346 24.00 0.65 12.88
C LYS A 346 22.57 0.27 13.26
N TYR A 347 21.58 0.63 12.44
CA TYR A 347 20.17 0.31 12.71
C TYR A 347 19.95 -1.20 12.85
N ARG A 348 20.52 -2.00 11.94
CA ARG A 348 20.41 -3.46 12.00
C ARG A 348 21.00 -4.03 13.29
N LYS A 349 22.16 -3.52 13.70
CA LYS A 349 22.79 -3.88 14.97
C LYS A 349 21.92 -3.47 16.16
N ASP A 350 21.48 -2.22 16.21
CA ASP A 350 20.63 -1.69 17.28
C ASP A 350 19.34 -2.50 17.42
N TYR A 351 18.72 -2.90 16.31
CA TYR A 351 17.51 -3.73 16.28
C TYR A 351 17.78 -5.16 16.78
N ALA A 352 18.90 -5.78 16.36
CA ALA A 352 19.30 -7.08 16.86
C ALA A 352 19.63 -7.06 18.37
N ASP A 353 20.29 -6.01 18.85
CA ASP A 353 20.58 -5.82 20.27
C ASP A 353 19.28 -5.60 21.07
N TYR A 354 18.34 -4.82 20.54
CA TYR A 354 17.00 -4.66 21.11
C TYR A 354 16.26 -6.01 21.22
N TYR A 355 16.20 -6.78 20.13
CA TYR A 355 15.57 -8.09 20.12
C TYR A 355 16.20 -9.02 21.16
N ASN A 356 17.54 -9.08 21.23
CA ASN A 356 18.24 -9.95 22.17
C ASN A 356 18.06 -9.54 23.64
N ARG A 357 17.93 -8.24 23.93
CA ARG A 357 17.65 -7.75 25.29
C ARG A 357 16.23 -8.06 25.76
N CYS A 358 15.25 -8.01 24.86
CA CYS A 358 13.83 -8.09 25.22
C CYS A 358 13.18 -9.46 24.98
N ARG A 359 13.81 -10.36 24.20
CA ARG A 359 13.25 -11.67 23.88
C ARG A 359 13.10 -12.58 25.10
N HIS A 360 12.04 -13.37 25.06
CA HIS A 360 11.78 -14.48 25.98
C HIS A 360 12.14 -15.82 25.32
N SER A 361 12.12 -16.91 26.09
CA SER A 361 12.42 -18.26 25.57
C SER A 361 11.46 -18.72 24.46
N GLY A 362 10.22 -18.20 24.42
CA GLY A 362 9.20 -18.52 23.42
C GLY A 362 8.95 -17.45 22.35
N SER A 363 9.78 -16.41 22.26
CA SER A 363 9.58 -15.33 21.28
C SER A 363 9.71 -15.82 19.83
N PRO A 364 8.92 -15.30 18.88
CA PRO A 364 9.10 -15.55 17.44
C PRO A 364 10.51 -15.17 16.95
N ALA A 365 10.90 -15.70 15.80
CA ALA A 365 12.16 -15.35 15.15
C ALA A 365 12.25 -13.85 14.89
N MET A 366 13.46 -13.30 15.01
CA MET A 366 13.72 -11.89 14.73
C MET A 366 13.25 -11.54 13.31
N ARG A 367 12.54 -10.42 13.21
CA ARG A 367 12.08 -9.88 11.92
C ARG A 367 13.27 -9.31 11.14
N ASP A 368 13.04 -9.00 9.87
CA ASP A 368 13.98 -8.27 9.02
C ASP A 368 14.55 -7.06 9.80
N THR A 369 15.85 -6.85 9.78
CA THR A 369 16.54 -5.85 10.61
C THR A 369 16.67 -4.46 9.96
N ASN A 370 16.14 -4.27 8.73
CA ASN A 370 16.21 -3.00 8.01
C ASN A 370 15.22 -1.96 8.54
N PRO A 371 15.53 -0.65 8.44
CA PRO A 371 14.55 0.38 8.78
C PRO A 371 13.38 0.40 7.79
N THR A 372 12.15 0.55 8.31
CA THR A 372 10.95 0.77 7.48
C THR A 372 10.60 2.24 7.33
N VAL A 373 11.21 3.11 8.15
CA VAL A 373 11.10 4.57 8.08
C VAL A 373 12.50 5.17 8.07
N VAL A 374 12.80 6.03 7.10
CA VAL A 374 14.06 6.75 6.96
C VAL A 374 13.77 8.24 6.87
N LEU A 375 14.41 9.03 7.73
CA LEU A 375 14.21 10.47 7.87
C LEU A 375 15.45 11.23 7.41
N VAL A 376 15.26 12.16 6.47
CA VAL A 376 16.35 12.89 5.82
C VAL A 376 16.10 14.40 5.96
N PRO A 377 16.89 15.11 6.79
CA PRO A 377 16.79 16.56 6.93
C PRO A 377 16.95 17.29 5.60
N GLY A 378 16.26 18.41 5.47
CA GLY A 378 16.13 19.21 4.26
C GLY A 378 15.26 18.59 3.17
N VAL A 379 14.87 17.31 3.31
CA VAL A 379 14.14 16.56 2.28
C VAL A 379 12.79 16.07 2.81
N GLY A 380 12.76 15.08 3.69
CA GLY A 380 11.51 14.46 4.15
C GLY A 380 11.70 13.03 4.66
N MET A 381 10.70 12.20 4.45
CA MET A 381 10.62 10.82 4.91
C MET A 381 10.50 9.85 3.73
N ILE A 382 11.14 8.68 3.86
CA ILE A 382 10.99 7.54 2.97
C ILE A 382 10.55 6.35 3.80
N THR A 383 9.46 5.70 3.42
CA THR A 383 8.93 4.51 4.08
C THR A 383 8.90 3.30 3.17
N TRP A 384 9.01 2.11 3.75
CA TRP A 384 9.14 0.84 3.04
C TRP A 384 8.09 -0.16 3.51
N GLY A 385 7.57 -0.95 2.59
CA GLY A 385 6.61 -2.03 2.85
C GLY A 385 6.69 -3.13 1.79
N LYS A 386 5.95 -4.24 1.98
CA LYS A 386 5.88 -5.31 0.97
C LYS A 386 5.15 -4.89 -0.30
N ASP A 387 4.26 -3.93 -0.17
CA ASP A 387 3.48 -3.36 -1.24
C ASP A 387 3.23 -1.88 -0.97
N LYS A 388 2.70 -1.19 -1.98
CA LYS A 388 2.38 0.23 -1.90
C LYS A 388 1.36 0.57 -0.81
N SER A 389 0.45 -0.33 -0.47
CA SER A 389 -0.50 -0.09 0.64
C SER A 389 0.26 -0.05 1.96
N GLU A 390 1.10 -1.06 2.21
CA GLU A 390 1.89 -1.13 3.44
C GLU A 390 2.88 0.03 3.59
N SER A 391 3.59 0.41 2.53
CA SER A 391 4.54 1.53 2.63
C SER A 391 3.82 2.87 2.89
N ARG A 392 2.60 3.06 2.34
CA ARG A 392 1.77 4.24 2.60
C ARG A 392 1.15 4.25 4.00
N VAL A 393 0.72 3.10 4.52
CA VAL A 393 0.32 2.95 5.93
C VAL A 393 1.49 3.24 6.87
N THR A 394 2.69 2.78 6.53
CA THR A 394 3.90 3.07 7.32
C THR A 394 4.21 4.57 7.35
N ALA A 395 4.05 5.27 6.21
CA ALA A 395 4.18 6.73 6.17
C ALA A 395 3.12 7.41 7.03
N GLU A 396 1.85 7.01 6.90
CA GLU A 396 0.74 7.54 7.69
C GLU A 396 0.96 7.38 9.19
N PHE A 397 1.31 6.18 9.65
CA PHE A 397 1.57 5.91 11.06
C PHE A 397 2.70 6.78 11.61
N TYR A 398 3.77 6.95 10.83
CA TYR A 398 4.86 7.79 11.29
C TYR A 398 4.53 9.28 11.24
N THR A 399 3.71 9.75 10.29
CA THR A 399 3.13 11.11 10.32
C THR A 399 2.28 11.32 11.58
N CYS A 400 1.45 10.35 11.96
CA CYS A 400 0.70 10.41 13.22
C CYS A 400 1.63 10.44 14.44
N ALA A 401 2.71 9.66 14.43
CA ALA A 401 3.73 9.72 15.48
C ALA A 401 4.39 11.11 15.57
N ILE A 402 4.70 11.75 14.44
CA ILE A 402 5.20 13.14 14.41
C ILE A 402 4.21 14.09 15.06
N ASP A 403 2.92 14.00 14.72
CA ASP A 403 1.90 14.88 15.30
C ASP A 403 1.70 14.65 16.80
N VAL A 404 1.76 13.39 17.26
CA VAL A 404 1.74 13.06 18.69
C VAL A 404 2.95 13.64 19.40
N MET A 405 4.16 13.46 18.85
CA MET A 405 5.38 14.06 19.42
C MET A 405 5.26 15.58 19.47
N ARG A 406 4.71 16.22 18.42
CA ARG A 406 4.50 17.67 18.39
C ARG A 406 3.60 18.10 19.54
N GLY A 407 2.45 17.43 19.69
CA GLY A 407 1.46 17.75 20.71
C GLY A 407 2.03 17.55 22.11
N ALA A 408 2.70 16.41 22.35
CA ALA A 408 3.30 16.09 23.62
C ALA A 408 4.39 17.12 23.99
N GLU A 409 5.36 17.37 23.09
CA GLU A 409 6.44 18.36 23.31
C GLU A 409 5.95 19.81 23.44
N THR A 410 4.72 20.09 23.05
CA THR A 410 4.09 21.41 23.23
C THR A 410 3.56 21.61 24.65
N ILE A 411 3.01 20.55 25.24
CA ILE A 411 2.32 20.59 26.53
C ILE A 411 3.21 20.13 27.69
N ASP A 412 4.12 19.18 27.45
CA ASP A 412 5.18 18.73 28.36
C ASP A 412 6.27 17.94 27.57
N GLU A 413 6.98 17.01 28.18
CA GLU A 413 7.95 16.12 27.51
C GLU A 413 7.29 14.84 26.98
N TYR A 414 7.63 14.45 25.75
CA TYR A 414 7.20 13.19 25.15
C TYR A 414 7.90 11.97 25.79
N ILE A 415 7.11 10.97 26.17
CA ILE A 415 7.58 9.69 26.70
C ILE A 415 7.09 8.55 25.80
N ALA A 416 8.04 7.77 25.29
CA ALA A 416 7.76 6.53 24.55
C ALA A 416 7.47 5.35 25.50
N LEU A 417 6.86 4.30 24.95
CA LEU A 417 6.67 3.04 25.68
C LEU A 417 8.02 2.41 26.05
N PRO A 418 8.13 1.74 27.22
CA PRO A 418 9.32 0.97 27.56
C PRO A 418 9.65 -0.06 26.46
N GLN A 419 10.94 -0.30 26.18
CA GLN A 419 11.36 -1.22 25.11
C GLN A 419 10.76 -2.63 25.25
N GLN A 420 10.67 -3.14 26.49
CA GLN A 420 10.05 -4.44 26.74
C GLN A 420 8.57 -4.47 26.33
N GLU A 421 7.84 -3.37 26.53
CA GLU A 421 6.43 -3.26 26.13
C GLU A 421 6.28 -3.18 24.62
N ALA A 422 7.12 -2.37 23.96
CA ALA A 422 7.17 -2.33 22.50
C ALA A 422 7.48 -3.73 21.91
N PHE A 423 8.39 -4.48 22.54
CA PHE A 423 8.74 -5.84 22.12
C PHE A 423 7.59 -6.81 22.26
N ASP A 424 6.91 -6.82 23.42
CA ASP A 424 5.80 -7.71 23.69
C ASP A 424 4.60 -7.46 22.76
N ILE A 425 4.47 -6.24 22.23
CA ILE A 425 3.51 -5.88 21.16
C ILE A 425 4.00 -6.35 19.79
N GLU A 426 5.23 -5.99 19.40
CA GLU A 426 5.77 -6.27 18.07
C GLU A 426 5.87 -7.79 17.81
N TYR A 427 6.24 -8.57 18.83
CA TYR A 427 6.49 -10.01 18.77
C TYR A 427 5.37 -10.85 19.40
N TRP A 428 4.16 -10.31 19.50
CA TRP A 428 3.04 -11.00 20.12
C TRP A 428 2.62 -12.27 19.37
N LEU A 429 2.54 -13.39 20.10
CA LEU A 429 2.25 -14.71 19.54
C LEU A 429 0.89 -14.81 18.83
N LEU A 430 -0.13 -14.11 19.33
CA LEU A 430 -1.45 -14.10 18.69
C LEU A 430 -1.42 -13.40 17.32
N GLU A 431 -0.61 -12.34 17.20
CA GLU A 431 -0.43 -11.65 15.92
C GLU A 431 0.41 -12.49 14.95
N GLU A 432 1.47 -13.14 15.45
CA GLU A 432 2.27 -14.09 14.69
C GLU A 432 1.42 -15.26 14.14
N ALA A 433 0.48 -15.78 14.94
CA ALA A 433 -0.45 -16.81 14.51
C ALA A 433 -1.37 -16.35 13.36
N LYS A 434 -1.75 -15.06 13.32
CA LYS A 434 -2.50 -14.49 12.18
C LYS A 434 -1.62 -14.40 10.93
N LEU A 435 -0.39 -13.92 11.06
CA LEU A 435 0.56 -13.81 9.95
C LEU A 435 0.84 -15.17 9.30
N ARG A 436 0.98 -16.24 10.10
CA ARG A 436 1.18 -17.61 9.61
C ARG A 436 -0.02 -18.21 8.86
N ARG A 437 -1.23 -17.71 9.11
CA ARG A 437 -2.46 -18.14 8.43
C ARG A 437 -2.72 -17.37 7.13
N MET A 438 -1.97 -16.30 6.86
CA MET A 438 -2.10 -15.57 5.60
C MET A 438 -1.67 -16.45 4.43
N PRO A 439 -2.33 -16.33 3.26
CA PRO A 439 -1.89 -17.02 2.06
C PRO A 439 -0.45 -16.61 1.69
N PRO A 440 0.32 -17.50 1.04
CA PRO A 440 1.66 -17.16 0.58
C PRO A 440 1.63 -15.95 -0.37
N GLU A 441 2.73 -15.20 -0.40
CA GLU A 441 2.87 -14.08 -1.33
C GLU A 441 2.77 -14.56 -2.78
N LYS A 442 2.14 -13.75 -3.62
CA LYS A 442 2.00 -14.02 -5.05
C LYS A 442 3.35 -13.93 -5.77
N GLU A 443 3.43 -14.53 -6.96
CA GLU A 443 4.70 -14.77 -7.63
C GLU A 443 5.46 -13.49 -8.03
N LEU A 444 4.74 -12.41 -8.34
CA LEU A 444 5.32 -11.10 -8.67
C LEU A 444 5.15 -10.07 -7.55
N ALA A 445 4.81 -10.52 -6.34
CA ALA A 445 4.75 -9.64 -5.18
C ALA A 445 6.08 -8.89 -5.00
N ARG A 446 5.99 -7.62 -4.59
CA ARG A 446 7.14 -6.72 -4.35
C ARG A 446 7.95 -6.34 -5.60
N LYS A 447 7.45 -6.63 -6.81
CA LYS A 447 8.10 -6.27 -8.08
C LYS A 447 7.48 -5.02 -8.69
N VAL A 448 8.31 -4.06 -9.10
CA VAL A 448 7.92 -2.89 -9.88
C VAL A 448 8.21 -3.14 -11.35
N ILE A 449 7.19 -3.08 -12.20
CA ILE A 449 7.26 -3.44 -13.61
C ILE A 449 6.74 -2.30 -14.48
N ALA A 450 7.60 -1.75 -15.34
CA ALA A 450 7.20 -0.77 -16.34
C ALA A 450 6.86 -1.46 -17.66
N ILE A 451 5.74 -1.07 -18.26
CA ILE A 451 5.23 -1.64 -19.51
C ILE A 451 5.05 -0.51 -20.52
N VAL A 452 5.91 -0.47 -21.53
CA VAL A 452 5.92 0.54 -22.58
C VAL A 452 5.07 0.08 -23.77
N GLY A 453 4.06 0.87 -24.13
CA GLY A 453 2.98 0.49 -25.03
C GLY A 453 1.79 -0.12 -24.29
N ALA A 454 1.56 0.28 -23.02
CA ALA A 454 0.50 -0.25 -22.16
C ALA A 454 -0.89 0.36 -22.42
N GLY A 455 -1.02 1.35 -23.31
CA GLY A 455 -2.31 1.98 -23.59
C GLY A 455 -3.31 1.08 -24.32
N SER A 456 -2.85 0.01 -24.99
CA SER A 456 -3.72 -0.90 -25.76
C SER A 456 -3.11 -2.31 -25.94
N GLY A 457 -3.89 -3.21 -26.53
CA GLY A 457 -3.45 -4.53 -26.99
C GLY A 457 -2.68 -5.36 -25.95
N ILE A 458 -1.56 -5.95 -26.39
CA ILE A 458 -0.72 -6.84 -25.57
C ILE A 458 -0.23 -6.12 -24.31
N GLY A 459 0.20 -4.87 -24.40
CA GLY A 459 0.72 -4.12 -23.25
C GLY A 459 -0.34 -3.93 -22.17
N LYS A 460 -1.55 -3.50 -22.56
CA LYS A 460 -2.69 -3.34 -21.64
C LYS A 460 -3.06 -4.65 -20.94
N VAL A 461 -3.16 -5.75 -21.69
CA VAL A 461 -3.54 -7.06 -21.12
C VAL A 461 -2.41 -7.63 -20.26
N THR A 462 -1.15 -7.38 -20.62
CA THR A 462 0.01 -7.70 -19.78
C THR A 462 -0.05 -6.95 -18.44
N ALA A 463 -0.34 -5.65 -18.45
CA ALA A 463 -0.50 -4.86 -17.23
C ALA A 463 -1.55 -5.46 -16.29
N GLN A 464 -2.72 -5.82 -16.83
CA GLN A 464 -3.81 -6.43 -16.08
C GLN A 464 -3.46 -7.85 -15.57
N ARG A 465 -2.71 -8.62 -16.35
CA ARG A 465 -2.27 -9.97 -15.97
C ARG A 465 -1.24 -9.95 -14.83
N LEU A 466 -0.27 -9.04 -14.89
CA LEU A 466 0.85 -8.98 -13.93
C LEU A 466 0.42 -8.41 -12.56
N VAL A 467 -0.46 -7.42 -12.52
CA VAL A 467 -1.02 -6.93 -11.24
C VAL A 467 -1.83 -8.01 -10.51
N GLY A 468 -2.45 -8.93 -11.26
CA GLY A 468 -3.12 -10.10 -10.70
C GLY A 468 -2.22 -10.97 -9.84
N ASP A 469 -0.91 -10.97 -10.12
CA ASP A 469 0.15 -11.67 -9.37
C ASP A 469 0.94 -10.78 -8.40
N GLY A 470 0.39 -9.62 -8.04
CA GLY A 470 0.89 -8.77 -6.96
C GLY A 470 1.98 -7.78 -7.35
N ALA A 471 2.25 -7.59 -8.65
CA ALA A 471 3.19 -6.59 -9.14
C ALA A 471 2.65 -5.16 -9.02
N HIS A 472 3.56 -4.20 -8.89
CA HIS A 472 3.32 -2.76 -9.03
C HIS A 472 3.58 -2.36 -10.48
N ILE A 473 2.57 -1.80 -11.15
CA ILE A 473 2.59 -1.61 -12.60
C ILE A 473 2.73 -0.13 -12.98
N VAL A 474 3.68 0.17 -13.84
CA VAL A 474 3.80 1.46 -14.52
C VAL A 474 3.35 1.28 -15.96
N CYS A 475 2.14 1.73 -16.27
CA CYS A 475 1.63 1.78 -17.63
C CYS A 475 2.25 2.98 -18.34
N VAL A 476 2.99 2.75 -19.43
CA VAL A 476 3.61 3.81 -20.22
C VAL A 476 3.07 3.75 -21.64
N ASP A 477 2.69 4.90 -22.19
CA ASP A 477 2.35 5.05 -23.61
C ASP A 477 2.75 6.45 -24.11
N LEU A 478 2.80 6.65 -25.43
CA LEU A 478 3.05 7.97 -26.00
C LEU A 478 1.92 8.94 -25.64
N ASP A 479 0.68 8.46 -25.67
CA ASP A 479 -0.49 9.18 -25.16
C ASP A 479 -0.72 8.85 -23.68
N GLN A 480 -0.46 9.83 -22.82
CA GLN A 480 -0.63 9.70 -21.38
C GLN A 480 -2.04 9.24 -20.98
N LYS A 481 -3.08 9.71 -21.69
CA LYS A 481 -4.47 9.46 -21.30
C LYS A 481 -4.84 7.99 -21.41
N VAL A 482 -4.33 7.28 -22.42
CA VAL A 482 -4.61 5.84 -22.58
C VAL A 482 -3.82 4.99 -21.58
N ALA A 483 -2.62 5.43 -21.19
CA ALA A 483 -1.85 4.81 -20.12
C ALA A 483 -2.54 4.98 -18.75
N GLU A 484 -3.02 6.19 -18.45
CA GLU A 484 -3.81 6.51 -17.25
C GLU A 484 -5.08 5.69 -17.20
N ALA A 485 -5.86 5.65 -18.29
CA ALA A 485 -7.08 4.84 -18.36
C ALA A 485 -6.83 3.37 -18.04
N THR A 486 -5.72 2.79 -18.54
CA THR A 486 -5.33 1.41 -18.23
C THR A 486 -5.00 1.24 -16.74
N SER A 487 -4.25 2.18 -16.15
CA SER A 487 -3.95 2.13 -14.72
C SER A 487 -5.20 2.30 -13.85
N GLU A 488 -6.16 3.13 -14.25
CA GLU A 488 -7.43 3.31 -13.54
C GLU A 488 -8.31 2.06 -13.59
N GLU A 489 -8.36 1.37 -14.72
CA GLU A 489 -9.04 0.08 -14.83
C GLU A 489 -8.44 -0.96 -13.87
N ILE A 490 -7.11 -0.97 -13.73
CA ILE A 490 -6.41 -1.81 -12.75
C ILE A 490 -6.84 -1.42 -11.34
N LEU A 491 -6.81 -0.13 -11.00
CA LEU A 491 -7.16 0.36 -9.66
C LEU A 491 -8.63 0.09 -9.31
N LYS A 492 -9.55 0.15 -10.28
CA LYS A 492 -10.97 -0.21 -10.08
C LYS A 492 -11.14 -1.68 -9.69
N LYS A 493 -10.30 -2.59 -10.22
CA LYS A 493 -10.39 -4.04 -9.97
C LYS A 493 -9.56 -4.46 -8.74
N ALA A 494 -8.31 -4.02 -8.66
CA ALA A 494 -7.37 -4.42 -7.60
C ALA A 494 -7.49 -3.56 -6.33
N GLY A 495 -8.15 -2.41 -6.43
CA GLY A 495 -8.19 -1.40 -5.38
C GLY A 495 -6.92 -0.53 -5.35
N ARG A 496 -7.04 0.68 -4.78
CA ARG A 496 -5.89 1.56 -4.54
C ARG A 496 -4.99 1.07 -3.39
N GLY A 497 -5.49 0.13 -2.60
CA GLY A 497 -4.88 -0.26 -1.34
C GLY A 497 -5.34 0.62 -0.17
N ILE A 498 -4.99 0.18 1.04
CA ILE A 498 -5.19 0.95 2.28
C ILE A 498 -4.03 1.92 2.51
N GLY A 499 -4.22 2.87 3.42
CA GLY A 499 -3.25 3.92 3.72
C GLY A 499 -3.41 5.14 2.82
N VAL A 500 -3.11 6.30 3.39
CA VAL A 500 -3.26 7.60 2.73
C VAL A 500 -1.96 8.39 2.61
N GLY A 501 -0.88 7.91 3.22
CA GLY A 501 0.44 8.52 3.11
C GLY A 501 0.96 8.57 1.66
N GLY A 502 1.95 9.44 1.45
CA GLY A 502 2.59 9.71 0.17
C GLY A 502 2.44 11.17 -0.27
N SER A 503 3.48 11.72 -0.90
CA SER A 503 3.47 13.04 -1.54
C SER A 503 3.68 12.94 -3.06
N GLY A 504 3.01 13.80 -3.83
CA GLY A 504 3.06 13.81 -5.29
C GLY A 504 2.68 12.45 -5.90
N ILE A 505 3.47 11.99 -6.88
CA ILE A 505 3.23 10.69 -7.54
C ILE A 505 3.35 9.50 -6.57
N SER A 506 4.09 9.65 -5.47
CA SER A 506 4.22 8.60 -4.45
C SER A 506 2.94 8.35 -3.66
N ALA A 507 1.91 9.20 -3.78
CA ALA A 507 0.60 8.94 -3.18
C ALA A 507 -0.24 7.90 -3.94
N CYS A 508 0.31 7.21 -4.95
CA CYS A 508 -0.38 6.29 -5.84
C CYS A 508 -0.78 4.93 -5.21
N GLY A 509 -1.54 4.14 -5.95
CA GLY A 509 -1.84 2.74 -5.64
C GLY A 509 -0.87 1.77 -6.33
N PRO A 510 -1.27 0.51 -6.55
CA PRO A 510 -0.43 -0.49 -7.23
C PRO A 510 -0.22 -0.25 -8.73
N ALA A 511 -0.86 0.76 -9.33
CA ALA A 511 -0.65 1.13 -10.73
C ALA A 511 -0.65 2.64 -10.94
N ILE A 512 0.14 3.11 -11.92
CA ILE A 512 0.17 4.49 -12.45
C ILE A 512 0.23 4.48 -13.98
N GLY A 513 -0.24 5.56 -14.61
CA GLY A 513 -0.08 5.84 -16.03
C GLY A 513 0.89 6.99 -16.25
N LEU A 514 1.82 6.86 -17.22
CA LEU A 514 2.82 7.86 -17.57
C LEU A 514 2.91 8.03 -19.09
N ALA A 515 3.28 9.24 -19.52
CA ALA A 515 3.73 9.48 -20.90
C ALA A 515 5.16 8.96 -21.09
N GLY A 516 5.46 8.41 -22.27
CA GLY A 516 6.83 8.03 -22.64
C GLY A 516 7.01 7.91 -24.15
N ASP A 517 7.80 8.81 -24.72
CA ASP A 517 8.27 8.71 -26.11
C ASP A 517 9.63 8.00 -26.14
N VAL A 518 9.63 6.74 -26.57
CA VAL A 518 10.84 5.91 -26.66
C VAL A 518 11.86 6.42 -27.68
N THR A 519 11.46 7.29 -28.60
CA THR A 519 12.39 7.94 -29.55
C THR A 519 13.18 9.07 -28.89
N GLN A 520 12.75 9.55 -27.71
CA GLN A 520 13.36 10.64 -26.98
C GLN A 520 13.95 10.15 -25.65
N ARG A 521 15.28 10.05 -25.58
CA ARG A 521 15.99 9.60 -24.36
C ARG A 521 15.62 10.41 -23.10
N ALA A 522 15.41 11.71 -23.23
CA ALA A 522 14.97 12.55 -22.12
C ALA A 522 13.56 12.18 -21.61
N SER A 523 12.65 11.79 -22.52
CA SER A 523 11.31 11.31 -22.15
C SER A 523 11.39 9.97 -21.42
N VAL A 524 12.20 9.03 -21.92
CA VAL A 524 12.49 7.76 -21.24
C VAL A 524 13.04 7.99 -19.83
N ARG A 525 13.99 8.92 -19.67
CA ARG A 525 14.53 9.25 -18.35
C ARG A 525 13.44 9.79 -17.42
N ALA A 526 12.62 10.73 -17.89
CA ALA A 526 11.55 11.32 -17.08
C ALA A 526 10.56 10.26 -16.56
N MET A 527 10.11 9.32 -17.40
CA MET A 527 9.19 8.26 -16.94
C MET A 527 9.82 7.31 -15.91
N LEU A 528 11.13 7.06 -16.01
CA LEU A 528 11.88 6.22 -15.06
C LEU A 528 12.12 6.95 -13.73
N GLU A 529 12.31 8.27 -13.75
CA GLU A 529 12.38 9.11 -12.56
C GLU A 529 11.03 9.11 -11.81
N GLU A 530 9.91 9.30 -12.52
CA GLU A 530 8.57 9.21 -11.92
C GLU A 530 8.29 7.80 -11.35
N THR A 531 8.72 6.74 -12.04
CA THR A 531 8.64 5.35 -11.54
C THR A 531 9.41 5.19 -10.23
N THR A 532 10.63 5.74 -10.18
CA THR A 532 11.49 5.71 -8.99
C THR A 532 10.84 6.47 -7.83
N LEU A 533 10.26 7.64 -8.09
CA LEU A 533 9.56 8.42 -7.07
C LEU A 533 8.28 7.72 -6.58
N ALA A 534 7.58 7.00 -7.46
CA ALA A 534 6.35 6.29 -7.12
C ALA A 534 6.60 5.06 -6.23
N TYR A 535 7.65 4.27 -6.52
CA TYR A 535 7.82 2.94 -5.90
C TYR A 535 9.21 2.68 -5.31
N GLY A 536 10.14 3.62 -5.43
CA GLY A 536 11.52 3.51 -4.96
C GLY A 536 12.51 2.88 -5.95
N GLY A 537 12.05 2.40 -7.11
CA GLY A 537 12.91 1.76 -8.10
C GLY A 537 12.16 0.97 -9.18
N LEU A 538 12.86 0.06 -9.88
CA LEU A 538 12.34 -0.73 -11.01
C LEU A 538 12.94 -2.15 -11.00
N ASP A 539 12.12 -3.19 -11.16
CA ASP A 539 12.58 -4.59 -11.21
C ASP A 539 12.47 -5.22 -12.60
N ALA A 540 11.56 -4.72 -13.43
CA ALA A 540 11.39 -5.27 -14.77
C ALA A 540 10.84 -4.27 -15.78
N LEU A 541 11.16 -4.52 -17.04
CA LEU A 541 10.72 -3.71 -18.16
C LEU A 541 10.10 -4.61 -19.24
N VAL A 542 8.90 -4.27 -19.69
CA VAL A 542 8.25 -4.88 -20.84
C VAL A 542 8.10 -3.83 -21.92
N ILE A 543 8.60 -4.08 -23.12
CA ILE A 543 8.48 -3.16 -24.25
C ILE A 543 7.60 -3.81 -25.31
N THR A 544 6.33 -3.40 -25.34
CA THR A 544 5.35 -3.83 -26.35
C THR A 544 5.17 -2.79 -27.46
N ALA A 545 5.63 -1.56 -27.23
CA ALA A 545 5.59 -0.48 -28.21
C ALA A 545 6.28 -0.89 -29.53
N GLY A 546 5.59 -0.65 -30.64
CA GLY A 546 6.11 -0.91 -31.97
C GLY A 546 5.12 -0.46 -33.04
N ILE A 547 5.64 -0.12 -34.22
CA ILE A 547 4.83 0.32 -35.36
C ILE A 547 5.04 -0.59 -36.56
N PHE A 548 3.98 -0.70 -37.36
CA PHE A 548 4.00 -1.28 -38.69
C PHE A 548 3.62 -0.18 -39.68
N VAL A 549 4.55 0.26 -40.51
CA VAL A 549 4.26 1.20 -41.60
C VAL A 549 4.04 0.41 -42.89
N PRO A 550 2.82 0.42 -43.47
CA PRO A 550 2.58 -0.21 -44.76
C PRO A 550 3.30 0.57 -45.88
N PRO A 551 3.72 -0.11 -46.96
CA PRO A 551 4.14 0.58 -48.18
C PRO A 551 2.98 1.37 -48.79
N ASP A 552 3.31 2.38 -49.59
CA ASP A 552 2.35 3.12 -50.39
C ASP A 552 1.73 2.25 -51.50
N ILE A 553 0.83 2.84 -52.29
CA ILE A 553 0.14 2.15 -53.39
C ILE A 553 1.10 1.63 -54.48
N SER A 554 2.30 2.20 -54.59
CA SER A 554 3.35 1.78 -55.53
C SER A 554 4.24 0.68 -54.96
N GLY A 555 4.07 0.33 -53.67
CA GLY A 555 4.87 -0.66 -52.97
C GLY A 555 6.13 -0.09 -52.32
N ASN A 556 6.32 1.23 -52.35
CA ASN A 556 7.49 1.90 -51.80
C ASN A 556 7.28 2.28 -50.32
N ILE A 557 8.34 2.24 -49.54
CA ILE A 557 8.37 2.77 -48.18
C ILE A 557 9.28 4.00 -48.22
N PRO A 558 8.76 5.21 -47.94
CA PRO A 558 9.59 6.42 -47.84
C PRO A 558 10.71 6.28 -46.79
N ASP A 559 11.86 6.91 -47.05
CA ASP A 559 13.05 6.79 -46.18
C ASP A 559 12.78 7.24 -44.74
N ASP A 560 11.97 8.28 -44.54
CA ASP A 560 11.56 8.77 -43.22
C ASP A 560 10.71 7.73 -42.47
N GLN A 561 9.84 7.01 -43.17
CA GLN A 561 9.02 5.95 -42.59
C GLN A 561 9.85 4.69 -42.27
N TRP A 562 10.85 4.39 -43.10
CA TRP A 562 11.84 3.36 -42.80
C TRP A 562 12.62 3.70 -41.53
N GLN A 563 13.17 4.91 -41.46
CA GLN A 563 13.92 5.41 -40.30
C GLN A 563 13.06 5.40 -39.04
N ASN A 564 11.81 5.88 -39.12
CA ASN A 564 10.87 5.89 -38.01
C ASN A 564 10.56 4.48 -37.49
N THR A 565 10.43 3.50 -38.40
CA THR A 565 10.22 2.09 -38.03
C THR A 565 11.39 1.56 -37.18
N PHE A 566 12.63 1.84 -37.56
CA PHE A 566 13.82 1.47 -36.78
C PHE A 566 13.99 2.29 -35.49
N ALA A 567 13.65 3.58 -35.53
CA ALA A 567 13.70 4.46 -34.37
C ALA A 567 12.80 3.92 -33.24
N ILE A 568 11.59 3.44 -33.56
CA ILE A 568 10.66 2.91 -32.57
C ILE A 568 10.96 1.43 -32.25
N ASN A 569 11.00 0.56 -33.26
CA ASN A 569 11.01 -0.90 -33.04
C ASN A 569 12.35 -1.44 -32.51
N VAL A 570 13.45 -0.70 -32.69
CA VAL A 570 14.81 -1.13 -32.33
C VAL A 570 15.46 -0.12 -31.39
N THR A 571 15.63 1.12 -31.83
CA THR A 571 16.35 2.14 -31.08
C THR A 571 15.63 2.48 -29.78
N GLY A 572 14.30 2.62 -29.82
CA GLY A 572 13.50 2.90 -28.63
C GLY A 572 13.63 1.82 -27.55
N ALA A 573 13.66 0.54 -27.95
CA ALA A 573 13.86 -0.57 -27.02
C ALA A 573 15.26 -0.53 -26.38
N TYR A 574 16.30 -0.26 -27.18
CA TYR A 574 17.67 -0.09 -26.69
C TYR A 574 17.79 1.08 -25.71
N VAL A 575 17.30 2.27 -26.08
CA VAL A 575 17.36 3.48 -25.24
C VAL A 575 16.68 3.23 -23.90
N THR A 576 15.50 2.60 -23.92
CA THR A 576 14.73 2.31 -22.72
C THR A 576 15.47 1.35 -21.78
N ALA A 577 16.01 0.25 -22.32
CA ALA A 577 16.79 -0.71 -21.53
C ALA A 577 18.07 -0.08 -20.96
N GLN A 578 18.76 0.77 -21.73
CA GLN A 578 19.99 1.41 -21.31
C GLN A 578 19.77 2.43 -20.18
N GLU A 579 18.74 3.27 -20.25
CA GLU A 579 18.42 4.21 -19.16
C GLU A 579 18.00 3.44 -17.89
N ALA A 580 17.19 2.37 -18.04
CA ALA A 580 16.79 1.51 -16.92
C ALA A 580 17.97 0.79 -16.26
N ALA A 581 19.03 0.46 -17.01
CA ALA A 581 20.23 -0.16 -16.48
C ALA A 581 20.94 0.65 -15.38
N THR A 582 20.79 1.98 -15.40
CA THR A 582 21.33 2.83 -14.32
C THR A 582 20.60 2.58 -13.00
N ILE A 583 19.27 2.42 -13.03
CA ILE A 583 18.48 2.09 -11.83
C ILE A 583 18.86 0.71 -11.30
N TRP A 584 18.98 -0.29 -12.17
CA TRP A 584 19.34 -1.65 -11.74
C TRP A 584 20.74 -1.73 -11.14
N ARG A 585 21.72 -1.00 -11.71
CA ARG A 585 23.07 -0.89 -11.12
C ARG A 585 23.05 -0.25 -9.75
N GLU A 586 22.30 0.84 -9.56
CA GLU A 586 22.20 1.49 -8.25
C GLU A 586 21.51 0.61 -7.21
N GLN A 587 20.44 -0.11 -7.58
CA GLN A 587 19.75 -1.06 -6.70
C GLN A 587 20.62 -2.25 -6.33
N GLY A 588 21.43 -2.76 -7.26
CA GLY A 588 22.15 -4.03 -7.09
C GLY A 588 21.21 -5.24 -6.93
N LEU A 589 19.99 -5.15 -7.46
CA LEU A 589 18.99 -6.23 -7.44
C LEU A 589 18.89 -6.85 -8.84
N ASP A 590 18.52 -8.13 -8.90
CA ASP A 590 18.23 -8.82 -10.16
C ASP A 590 17.03 -8.16 -10.88
N ALA A 591 17.09 -8.12 -12.22
CA ALA A 591 16.05 -7.54 -13.05
C ALA A 591 15.74 -8.39 -14.29
N SER A 592 14.60 -8.11 -14.94
CA SER A 592 14.19 -8.79 -16.17
C SER A 592 13.64 -7.83 -17.21
N VAL A 593 14.00 -8.04 -18.47
CA VAL A 593 13.52 -7.28 -19.62
C VAL A 593 12.87 -8.24 -20.60
N VAL A 594 11.67 -7.89 -21.06
CA VAL A 594 10.94 -8.64 -22.09
C VAL A 594 10.56 -7.71 -23.23
N LEU A 595 11.08 -7.99 -24.43
CA LEU A 595 10.72 -7.26 -25.65
C LEU A 595 9.61 -8.00 -26.40
N THR A 596 8.68 -7.27 -26.99
CA THR A 596 7.75 -7.83 -27.99
C THR A 596 8.35 -7.66 -29.38
N THR A 597 8.84 -8.77 -29.92
CA THR A 597 9.40 -8.87 -31.27
C THR A 597 8.29 -9.28 -32.25
N SER A 598 8.54 -10.22 -33.16
CA SER A 598 7.51 -10.82 -34.02
C SER A 598 8.08 -12.05 -34.73
N VAL A 599 7.22 -13.00 -35.10
CA VAL A 599 7.59 -14.08 -36.04
C VAL A 599 8.09 -13.54 -37.39
N ASN A 600 7.68 -12.31 -37.77
CA ASN A 600 8.17 -11.63 -38.98
C ASN A 600 9.68 -11.33 -38.95
N ALA A 601 10.35 -11.51 -37.81
CA ALA A 601 11.80 -11.49 -37.73
C ALA A 601 12.49 -12.61 -38.53
N VAL A 602 11.77 -13.70 -38.80
CA VAL A 602 12.26 -14.85 -39.59
C VAL A 602 11.30 -15.24 -40.73
N VAL A 603 10.04 -14.81 -40.67
CA VAL A 603 9.04 -15.01 -41.71
C VAL A 603 8.95 -13.77 -42.62
N VAL A 604 9.35 -13.91 -43.88
CA VAL A 604 9.32 -12.82 -44.87
C VAL A 604 7.97 -12.72 -45.58
N LYS A 605 7.46 -11.50 -45.77
CA LYS A 605 6.23 -11.24 -46.52
C LYS A 605 6.37 -10.02 -47.45
N LYS A 606 5.67 -10.03 -48.58
CA LYS A 606 5.61 -8.87 -49.47
C LYS A 606 4.85 -7.72 -48.76
N GLY A 607 5.48 -6.55 -48.72
CA GLY A 607 4.88 -5.33 -48.17
C GLY A 607 5.12 -5.11 -46.67
N SER A 608 6.09 -5.80 -46.07
CA SER A 608 6.46 -5.61 -44.65
C SER A 608 7.96 -5.41 -44.44
N VAL A 609 8.72 -5.07 -45.49
CA VAL A 609 10.20 -5.05 -45.47
C VAL A 609 10.80 -4.24 -44.32
N ALA A 610 10.31 -3.01 -44.05
CA ALA A 610 10.80 -2.20 -42.93
C ALA A 610 10.51 -2.86 -41.58
N TYR A 611 9.28 -3.36 -41.40
CA TYR A 611 8.86 -4.02 -40.18
C TYR A 611 9.63 -5.32 -39.92
N ASP A 612 9.69 -6.21 -40.90
CA ASP A 612 10.33 -7.52 -40.81
C ASP A 612 11.82 -7.35 -40.48
N THR A 613 12.51 -6.44 -41.20
CA THR A 613 13.92 -6.14 -40.93
C THR A 613 14.11 -5.53 -39.54
N SER A 614 13.24 -4.62 -39.11
CA SER A 614 13.32 -4.04 -37.75
C SER A 614 13.10 -5.09 -36.66
N LYS A 615 12.21 -6.08 -36.88
CA LYS A 615 11.96 -7.16 -35.91
C LYS A 615 13.07 -8.21 -35.91
N ALA A 616 13.73 -8.45 -37.05
CA ALA A 616 14.96 -9.22 -37.11
C ALA A 616 16.09 -8.54 -36.30
N ALA A 617 16.25 -7.23 -36.46
CA ALA A 617 17.19 -6.45 -35.66
C ALA A 617 16.82 -6.48 -34.16
N ALA A 618 15.54 -6.36 -33.81
CA ALA A 618 15.08 -6.47 -32.43
C ALA A 618 15.37 -7.86 -31.82
N ASN A 619 15.22 -8.95 -32.58
CA ASN A 619 15.61 -10.29 -32.13
C ASN A 619 17.10 -10.41 -31.82
N HIS A 620 17.96 -9.76 -32.60
CA HIS A 620 19.39 -9.73 -32.30
C HIS A 620 19.70 -8.82 -31.11
N LEU A 621 19.02 -7.66 -31.02
CA LEU A 621 19.12 -6.74 -29.88
C LEU A 621 18.81 -7.42 -28.53
N VAL A 622 17.84 -8.34 -28.48
CA VAL A 622 17.56 -9.14 -27.28
C VAL A 622 18.81 -9.88 -26.79
N ARG A 623 19.58 -10.47 -27.71
CA ARG A 623 20.80 -11.22 -27.39
C ARG A 623 21.92 -10.30 -26.96
N GLU A 624 22.12 -9.19 -27.68
CA GLU A 624 23.12 -8.18 -27.32
C GLU A 624 22.85 -7.57 -25.94
N LEU A 625 21.61 -7.18 -25.66
CA LEU A 625 21.21 -6.66 -24.34
C LEU A 625 21.33 -7.73 -23.24
N ALA A 626 21.08 -9.00 -23.54
CA ALA A 626 21.28 -10.09 -22.58
C ALA A 626 22.75 -10.24 -22.16
N VAL A 627 23.68 -10.03 -23.09
CA VAL A 627 25.12 -10.07 -22.82
C VAL A 627 25.56 -8.79 -22.10
N GLU A 628 25.15 -7.63 -22.61
CA GLU A 628 25.55 -6.31 -22.09
C GLU A 628 25.08 -6.07 -20.65
N LEU A 629 23.86 -6.51 -20.32
CA LEU A 629 23.26 -6.27 -19.00
C LEU A 629 23.48 -7.42 -18.00
N ALA A 630 24.17 -8.49 -18.41
CA ALA A 630 24.59 -9.56 -17.51
C ALA A 630 25.64 -9.05 -16.50
N PRO A 631 25.73 -9.67 -15.31
CA PRO A 631 24.90 -10.77 -14.80
C PRO A 631 23.60 -10.32 -14.12
N LEU A 632 23.36 -9.01 -13.99
CA LEU A 632 22.26 -8.47 -13.18
C LEU A 632 20.89 -8.63 -13.83
N VAL A 633 20.83 -8.58 -15.16
CA VAL A 633 19.57 -8.50 -15.90
C VAL A 633 19.42 -9.68 -16.86
N ARG A 634 18.25 -10.31 -16.85
CA ARG A 634 17.85 -11.25 -17.91
C ARG A 634 17.10 -10.48 -18.99
N VAL A 635 17.41 -10.74 -20.26
CA VAL A 635 16.72 -10.10 -21.39
C VAL A 635 16.20 -11.18 -22.31
N ASN A 636 14.90 -11.22 -22.53
CA ASN A 636 14.24 -12.18 -23.41
C ASN A 636 13.20 -11.47 -24.28
N ALA A 637 12.54 -12.21 -25.15
CA ALA A 637 11.44 -11.70 -25.94
C ALA A 637 10.31 -12.70 -26.12
N VAL A 638 9.13 -12.14 -26.38
CA VAL A 638 8.03 -12.86 -27.02
C VAL A 638 7.97 -12.48 -28.50
N ALA A 639 7.67 -13.44 -29.36
CA ALA A 639 7.51 -13.26 -30.80
C ALA A 639 6.07 -13.65 -31.20
N PRO A 640 5.13 -12.70 -31.21
CA PRO A 640 3.77 -12.96 -31.66
C PRO A 640 3.71 -13.19 -33.17
N ALA A 641 2.77 -14.03 -33.60
CA ALA A 641 2.22 -13.97 -34.96
C ALA A 641 1.07 -12.96 -35.03
N THR A 642 0.03 -13.24 -35.82
CA THR A 642 -1.06 -12.28 -36.02
C THR A 642 -1.98 -12.25 -34.80
N VAL A 643 -1.83 -11.23 -33.94
CA VAL A 643 -2.77 -10.91 -32.85
C VAL A 643 -3.68 -9.77 -33.31
N ILE A 644 -4.97 -10.08 -33.49
CA ILE A 644 -5.96 -9.12 -34.03
C ILE A 644 -6.81 -8.51 -32.92
N GLU A 645 -7.16 -9.30 -31.91
CA GLU A 645 -7.89 -8.86 -30.73
C GLU A 645 -7.21 -7.65 -30.08
N GLY A 646 -7.97 -6.57 -29.85
CA GLY A 646 -7.50 -5.38 -29.13
C GLY A 646 -6.34 -4.62 -29.79
N SER A 647 -5.92 -4.99 -31.00
CA SER A 647 -4.74 -4.44 -31.67
C SER A 647 -5.06 -3.15 -32.43
N SER A 648 -4.35 -2.07 -32.09
CA SER A 648 -4.39 -0.81 -32.84
C SER A 648 -3.90 -0.95 -34.28
N MET A 649 -3.15 -2.02 -34.59
CA MET A 649 -2.69 -2.32 -35.95
C MET A 649 -3.80 -2.84 -36.87
N PHE A 650 -4.98 -3.22 -36.36
CA PHE A 650 -6.12 -3.69 -37.15
C PHE A 650 -7.37 -2.80 -36.96
N PRO A 651 -7.32 -1.52 -37.39
CA PRO A 651 -8.51 -0.68 -37.46
C PRO A 651 -9.49 -1.23 -38.51
N ARG A 652 -10.79 -0.90 -38.38
CA ARG A 652 -11.87 -1.41 -39.24
C ARG A 652 -11.52 -1.45 -40.73
N ASN A 653 -11.05 -0.33 -41.28
CA ASN A 653 -10.70 -0.22 -42.70
C ASN A 653 -9.62 -1.23 -43.13
N ARG A 654 -8.59 -1.44 -42.30
CA ARG A 654 -7.54 -2.43 -42.59
C ARG A 654 -8.05 -3.86 -42.40
N THR A 655 -8.91 -4.11 -41.42
CA THR A 655 -9.55 -5.41 -41.22
C THR A 655 -10.39 -5.76 -42.45
N ILE A 656 -11.23 -4.84 -42.92
CA ILE A 656 -12.04 -4.98 -44.14
C ILE A 656 -11.15 -5.24 -45.36
N ALA A 657 -10.14 -4.40 -45.60
CA ALA A 657 -9.21 -4.60 -46.71
C ALA A 657 -8.50 -5.98 -46.66
N SER A 658 -8.22 -6.49 -45.45
CA SER A 658 -7.66 -7.83 -45.27
C SER A 658 -8.67 -8.92 -45.58
N LEU A 659 -9.92 -8.79 -45.11
CA LEU A 659 -11.01 -9.73 -45.41
C LEU A 659 -11.24 -9.81 -46.92
N GLU A 660 -11.25 -8.68 -47.64
CA GLU A 660 -11.34 -8.61 -49.10
C GLU A 660 -10.16 -9.29 -49.79
N LYS A 661 -8.93 -8.94 -49.39
CA LYS A 661 -7.70 -9.53 -49.93
C LYS A 661 -7.69 -11.06 -49.82
N TYR A 662 -8.20 -11.59 -48.72
CA TYR A 662 -8.26 -13.02 -48.46
C TYR A 662 -9.57 -13.69 -48.87
N LYS A 663 -10.51 -12.92 -49.46
CA LYS A 663 -11.83 -13.40 -49.89
C LYS A 663 -12.63 -14.07 -48.77
N ILE A 664 -12.56 -13.50 -47.56
CA ILE A 664 -13.29 -13.97 -46.38
C ILE A 664 -14.68 -13.29 -46.38
N PRO A 665 -15.79 -14.05 -46.30
CA PRO A 665 -17.13 -13.46 -46.29
C PRO A 665 -17.38 -12.53 -45.09
N TYR A 666 -17.80 -11.30 -45.36
CA TYR A 666 -18.17 -10.32 -44.35
C TYR A 666 -19.29 -9.40 -44.85
N SER A 667 -20.00 -8.77 -43.93
CA SER A 667 -20.93 -7.68 -44.20
C SER A 667 -20.46 -6.37 -43.59
N VAL A 668 -20.72 -5.26 -44.27
CA VAL A 668 -20.21 -3.92 -43.89
C VAL A 668 -20.89 -3.37 -42.64
N ASP A 669 -22.02 -3.93 -42.22
CA ASP A 669 -22.75 -3.61 -41.00
C ASP A 669 -22.31 -4.44 -39.78
N GLU A 670 -21.45 -5.45 -39.95
CA GLU A 670 -20.93 -6.24 -38.84
C GLU A 670 -20.11 -5.38 -37.86
N SER A 671 -20.15 -5.73 -36.58
CA SER A 671 -19.33 -5.08 -35.55
C SER A 671 -17.84 -5.25 -35.82
N ASP A 672 -17.01 -4.31 -35.35
CA ASP A 672 -15.55 -4.41 -35.46
C ASP A 672 -15.01 -5.71 -34.87
N GLU A 673 -15.61 -6.18 -33.78
CA GLU A 673 -15.26 -7.44 -33.13
C GLU A 673 -15.58 -8.66 -34.00
N SER A 674 -16.75 -8.70 -34.63
CA SER A 674 -17.11 -9.77 -35.57
C SER A 674 -16.13 -9.85 -36.75
N LEU A 675 -15.84 -8.71 -37.37
CA LEU A 675 -14.89 -8.62 -38.49
C LEU A 675 -13.48 -9.08 -38.08
N ARG A 676 -13.03 -8.67 -36.89
CA ARG A 676 -11.74 -9.07 -36.33
C ARG A 676 -11.69 -10.56 -36.02
N SER A 677 -12.75 -11.13 -35.45
CA SER A 677 -12.84 -12.55 -35.14
C SER A 677 -12.74 -13.42 -36.39
N LYS A 678 -13.47 -13.06 -37.47
CA LYS A 678 -13.36 -13.76 -38.76
C LYS A 678 -11.94 -13.75 -39.32
N LEU A 679 -11.27 -12.60 -39.25
CA LEU A 679 -9.89 -12.49 -39.69
C LEU A 679 -8.95 -13.31 -38.80
N ALA A 680 -9.18 -13.34 -37.48
CA ALA A 680 -8.41 -14.13 -36.53
C ALA A 680 -8.56 -15.64 -36.78
N GLU A 681 -9.76 -16.13 -37.04
CA GLU A 681 -10.02 -17.53 -37.42
C GLU A 681 -9.31 -17.92 -38.71
N PHE A 682 -9.30 -17.04 -39.71
CA PHE A 682 -8.57 -17.29 -40.94
C PHE A 682 -7.06 -17.44 -40.72
N TYR A 683 -6.45 -16.56 -39.92
CA TYR A 683 -5.03 -16.70 -39.58
C TYR A 683 -4.76 -17.93 -38.71
N ALA A 684 -5.66 -18.25 -37.77
CA ALA A 684 -5.57 -19.46 -36.97
C ALA A 684 -5.50 -20.71 -37.84
N GLY A 685 -6.32 -20.80 -38.89
CA GLY A 685 -6.32 -21.92 -39.84
C GLY A 685 -4.99 -22.19 -40.56
N ARG A 686 -4.06 -21.23 -40.53
CA ARG A 686 -2.69 -21.36 -41.10
C ARG A 686 -1.64 -21.86 -40.11
N THR A 687 -2.02 -22.01 -38.85
CA THR A 687 -1.13 -22.45 -37.77
C THR A 687 -1.41 -23.91 -37.42
N LEU A 688 -0.43 -24.62 -36.84
CA LEU A 688 -0.58 -26.04 -36.50
C LEU A 688 -1.65 -26.28 -35.41
N ILE A 689 -1.80 -25.37 -34.45
CA ILE A 689 -2.78 -25.49 -33.35
C ILE A 689 -4.20 -25.11 -33.78
N ARG A 690 -4.36 -24.37 -34.89
CA ARG A 690 -5.66 -23.95 -35.44
C ARG A 690 -6.57 -23.20 -34.45
N LYS A 691 -5.96 -22.44 -33.53
CA LYS A 691 -6.67 -21.56 -32.59
C LYS A 691 -6.20 -20.12 -32.77
N PRO A 692 -7.10 -19.12 -32.65
CA PRO A 692 -6.72 -17.72 -32.61
C PRO A 692 -5.71 -17.45 -31.50
N ILE A 693 -4.70 -16.64 -31.79
CA ILE A 693 -3.74 -16.16 -30.81
C ILE A 693 -4.30 -14.88 -30.21
N THR A 694 -4.40 -14.84 -28.90
CA THR A 694 -4.97 -13.72 -28.14
C THR A 694 -3.89 -12.85 -27.52
N THR A 695 -4.30 -11.68 -27.05
CA THR A 695 -3.43 -10.82 -26.23
C THR A 695 -3.09 -11.46 -24.88
N ALA A 696 -4.00 -12.27 -24.33
CA ALA A 696 -3.80 -13.01 -23.09
C ALA A 696 -2.70 -14.08 -23.21
N ASP A 697 -2.61 -14.77 -24.35
CA ASP A 697 -1.55 -15.76 -24.61
C ASP A 697 -0.16 -15.12 -24.55
N GLN A 698 -0.03 -13.90 -25.11
CA GLN A 698 1.23 -13.14 -25.06
C GLN A 698 1.55 -12.69 -23.64
N ALA A 699 0.55 -12.19 -22.91
CA ALA A 699 0.69 -11.74 -21.54
C ALA A 699 1.15 -12.89 -20.60
N GLU A 700 0.69 -14.12 -20.82
CA GLU A 700 1.12 -15.29 -20.06
C GLU A 700 2.59 -15.64 -20.33
N ALA A 701 3.04 -15.59 -21.60
CA ALA A 701 4.45 -15.80 -21.92
C ALA A 701 5.36 -14.72 -21.32
N VAL A 702 4.91 -13.45 -21.33
CA VAL A 702 5.62 -12.35 -20.66
C VAL A 702 5.70 -12.60 -19.16
N PHE A 703 4.59 -13.00 -18.51
CA PHE A 703 4.58 -13.38 -17.10
C PHE A 703 5.65 -14.44 -16.78
N LEU A 704 5.71 -15.52 -17.55
CA LEU A 704 6.69 -16.60 -17.35
C LEU A 704 8.15 -16.12 -17.50
N LEU A 705 8.43 -15.23 -18.45
CA LEU A 705 9.76 -14.67 -18.67
C LEU A 705 10.19 -13.70 -17.56
N LEU A 706 9.24 -12.97 -16.98
CA LEU A 706 9.46 -12.05 -15.85
C LEU A 706 9.60 -12.79 -14.52
N SER A 707 8.92 -13.92 -14.36
CA SER A 707 8.93 -14.69 -13.13
C SER A 707 10.23 -15.46 -12.92
N ASN A 708 10.39 -16.02 -11.71
CA ASN A 708 11.56 -16.84 -11.37
C ASN A 708 11.49 -18.25 -11.97
N ARG A 709 10.38 -18.66 -12.59
CA ARG A 709 10.23 -19.97 -13.25
C ARG A 709 11.24 -20.15 -14.38
N LEU A 710 11.57 -19.07 -15.08
CA LEU A 710 12.61 -19.02 -16.12
C LEU A 710 13.83 -18.21 -15.66
N GLY A 711 14.17 -18.28 -14.37
CA GLY A 711 15.27 -17.52 -13.76
C GLY A 711 16.68 -17.86 -14.29
N LYS A 712 16.81 -18.91 -15.10
CA LYS A 712 18.07 -19.30 -15.79
C LYS A 712 18.02 -19.08 -17.31
N THR A 713 17.03 -18.35 -17.80
CA THR A 713 16.82 -18.09 -19.24
C THR A 713 17.07 -16.62 -19.55
N THR A 714 18.00 -16.35 -20.47
CA THR A 714 18.31 -15.03 -21.03
C THR A 714 18.75 -15.17 -22.49
N GLY A 715 18.60 -14.12 -23.30
CA GLY A 715 18.88 -14.09 -24.73
C GLY A 715 17.91 -14.89 -25.60
N GLN A 716 16.79 -15.36 -25.03
CA GLN A 716 15.84 -16.23 -25.73
C GLN A 716 14.64 -15.48 -26.29
N ILE A 717 14.07 -16.02 -27.36
CA ILE A 717 12.86 -15.53 -28.01
C ILE A 717 11.84 -16.68 -27.98
N ILE A 718 10.72 -16.46 -27.32
CA ILE A 718 9.61 -17.43 -27.24
C ILE A 718 8.57 -17.05 -28.28
N THR A 719 8.30 -17.94 -29.23
CA THR A 719 7.18 -17.75 -30.15
C THR A 719 5.86 -18.12 -29.48
N VAL A 720 4.86 -17.27 -29.67
CA VAL A 720 3.47 -17.53 -29.26
C VAL A 720 2.62 -17.29 -30.50
N ASP A 721 2.62 -18.30 -31.37
CA ASP A 721 2.26 -18.16 -32.78
C ASP A 721 1.33 -19.26 -33.31
N GLY A 722 0.80 -20.11 -32.43
CA GLY A 722 -0.04 -21.24 -32.82
C GLY A 722 0.72 -22.38 -33.53
N GLY A 723 2.05 -22.35 -33.53
CA GLY A 723 2.89 -23.28 -34.27
C GLY A 723 3.01 -22.89 -35.74
N LEU A 724 3.43 -21.66 -36.03
CA LEU A 724 3.71 -21.23 -37.40
C LEU A 724 5.05 -21.82 -37.85
N SER A 725 5.02 -22.83 -38.73
CA SER A 725 6.21 -23.63 -39.07
C SER A 725 7.37 -22.82 -39.67
N GLU A 726 7.05 -21.77 -40.42
CA GLU A 726 8.02 -20.86 -41.03
C GLU A 726 8.74 -20.00 -39.98
N ALA A 727 8.19 -19.91 -38.76
CA ALA A 727 8.72 -19.12 -37.66
C ALA A 727 9.56 -19.92 -36.66
N PHE A 728 9.77 -21.23 -36.90
CA PHE A 728 10.54 -22.07 -35.99
C PHE A 728 11.98 -21.57 -35.90
N LEU A 729 12.32 -21.02 -34.73
CA LEU A 729 13.66 -20.57 -34.41
C LEU A 729 14.58 -21.79 -34.27
N ARG A 730 15.76 -21.71 -34.88
CA ARG A 730 16.80 -22.76 -34.84
C ARG A 730 18.04 -22.26 -34.14
#